data_AF-A0A7X7UFA7-F1
#
_entry.id   AF-A0A7X7UFA7-F1
#
_cell.length_a   1.000
_cell.length_b   1.000
_cell.length_c   1.000
_cell.angle_alpha   90.00
_cell.angle_beta   90.00
_cell.angle_gamma   90.00
#
_symmetry.space_group_name_H-M   'P 1'
#
loop_
_entity.id
_entity.type
_entity.pdbx_description
1 polymer ?
#
loop_
_entity_poly.entity_id
_entity_poly.type
_entity_poly.pdbx_seq_one_letter_code
_entity_poly.pdbx_strand_id
1 'polypeptide(L)'
;MHRRITLALVILALSGLLLASFAMADPSAPGQARDLLKNQGTGWLAGKTTLSDLTYEQKMAHLGWRPSPNLDQYPKFHSDKKIADVPRHLDWSEINGGYVTPVRDQADCGSCYAFSGVGAVEANWAIRLGLTNPQLDLSEQFIVSCYSILGCDGGFMTDVLITARDVGIPDENCFEYDAWDDACGQRCGDWPTRTLNLEEFQVVLNDVADTQEEYEQIILALQEGPLTVGFDVYEDFFNYTYGIWHDSGMYMGGHGVVMVGYDIDSKYWICKNSWGYGWGESGYFRIAWGESNMGREMLLPVPPACTKQALIARPVTPGAEFVQYQLTDMPVTARVTNDCGRGVAGVDVTATYNGQTILLYDDGAHGDVGAGDGVFHCTVPAALLEYGPATILIEATADGMTGAEYTVNGQIKYPADLLIIADDGEYEGDAFYTGVLDQLGIDYDVWQVSTQGDYPNKLLAKAPAVLWFTGPSLGSFADDEETAMKAYLDGGGKLFIAGQDLLQNIYDTRTSFVRQYLKVANYNNDMMTPSAKGITGEPLTDNLGCQLTYPFTNYSDTIRTMEGATAIWSDPKDRPIGLKYPADGVEATYQVVLNAFPLEAMKSDVAAEFLQRVWDWFFADQCLDTDGDGYGIGGACTGEPDCQNDDPAVYPGALEICDDGKDNNCDGLTDSEDPICPDDTDDDNDSGGDDDSGDDDNGSDDDDAAPADSDDDDDDNDGGCGC
;
A
#
# COMPACT_ATOMS: atom_id res chain seq x y z
N MET A 1 -76.44 36.87 -34.23
CA MET A 1 -75.28 37.63 -33.72
C MET A 1 -75.52 37.90 -32.25
N HIS A 2 -74.81 37.17 -31.40
CA HIS A 2 -74.59 37.30 -29.95
C HIS A 2 -74.70 35.91 -29.31
N ARG A 3 -73.61 35.14 -29.39
CA ARG A 3 -72.36 35.28 -28.60
C ARG A 3 -72.55 34.51 -27.30
N ARG A 4 -71.88 33.36 -27.22
CA ARG A 4 -70.57 33.26 -26.57
C ARG A 4 -70.73 33.67 -25.10
N ILE A 5 -70.99 32.68 -24.25
CA ILE A 5 -70.56 32.47 -22.85
C ILE A 5 -71.50 31.40 -22.26
N THR A 6 -71.50 30.18 -22.81
CA THR A 6 -72.11 29.00 -22.13
C THR A 6 -71.59 27.66 -22.67
N LEU A 7 -70.40 27.64 -23.27
CA LEU A 7 -69.73 26.41 -23.73
C LEU A 7 -68.28 26.33 -23.22
N ALA A 8 -67.96 27.07 -22.16
CA ALA A 8 -66.64 27.11 -21.53
C ALA A 8 -66.64 26.61 -20.07
N LEU A 9 -67.77 26.12 -19.55
CA LEU A 9 -67.88 25.68 -18.15
C LEU A 9 -68.40 24.24 -17.97
N VAL A 10 -68.59 23.48 -19.05
CA VAL A 10 -68.97 22.04 -18.97
C VAL A 10 -67.86 21.12 -19.52
N ILE A 11 -66.82 21.67 -20.16
CA ILE A 11 -65.64 20.90 -20.62
C ILE A 11 -64.55 20.80 -19.53
N LEU A 12 -64.67 21.55 -18.44
CA LEU A 12 -63.70 21.56 -17.32
C LEU A 12 -64.08 20.66 -16.14
N ALA A 13 -65.18 19.89 -16.24
CA ALA A 13 -65.65 19.01 -15.17
C ALA A 13 -65.75 17.52 -15.57
N LEU A 14 -65.23 17.14 -16.75
CA LEU A 14 -65.19 15.74 -17.24
C LEU A 14 -63.77 15.27 -17.62
N SER A 15 -62.74 16.06 -17.35
CA SER A 15 -61.33 15.68 -17.51
C SER A 15 -60.63 15.32 -16.18
N GLY A 16 -61.39 15.14 -15.10
CA GLY A 16 -60.87 14.96 -13.74
C GLY A 16 -61.08 13.57 -13.11
N LEU A 17 -61.63 12.60 -13.83
CA LEU A 17 -61.89 11.24 -13.30
C LEU A 17 -61.73 10.19 -14.40
N LEU A 18 -60.50 10.06 -14.89
CA LEU A 18 -59.97 8.84 -15.52
C LEU A 18 -58.45 8.83 -15.32
N LEU A 19 -58.00 9.21 -14.12
CA LEU A 19 -56.78 8.64 -13.56
C LEU A 19 -57.18 7.25 -13.06
N ALA A 20 -57.37 6.33 -14.01
CA ALA A 20 -57.03 4.95 -13.72
C ALA A 20 -55.56 5.03 -13.34
N SER A 21 -55.29 4.82 -12.06
CA SER A 21 -53.96 4.52 -11.55
C SER A 21 -53.36 3.45 -12.45
N PHE A 22 -52.57 3.86 -13.42
CA PHE A 22 -51.41 3.08 -13.86
C PHE A 22 -50.56 3.00 -12.61
N ALA A 23 -50.83 2.01 -11.76
CA ALA A 23 -49.79 1.45 -10.95
C ALA A 23 -48.67 1.16 -11.94
N MET A 24 -47.54 1.86 -11.81
CA MET A 24 -46.31 1.43 -12.44
C MET A 24 -46.10 0.00 -11.94
N ALA A 25 -46.38 -0.94 -12.83
CA ALA A 25 -46.15 -2.35 -12.58
C ALA A 25 -44.65 -2.51 -12.40
N ASP A 26 -44.26 -3.12 -11.29
CA ASP A 26 -42.88 -3.52 -11.04
C ASP A 26 -42.51 -4.62 -12.04
N PRO A 27 -41.65 -4.35 -13.05
CA PRO A 27 -41.32 -5.32 -14.09
C PRO A 27 -40.53 -6.51 -13.57
N SER A 28 -40.02 -6.45 -12.33
CA SER A 28 -39.19 -7.50 -11.73
C SER A 28 -39.95 -8.81 -11.44
N ALA A 29 -41.29 -8.82 -11.46
CA ALA A 29 -42.07 -10.04 -11.30
C ALA A 29 -42.13 -10.84 -12.61
N PRO A 30 -41.58 -12.08 -12.68
CA PRO A 30 -41.47 -12.86 -13.93
C PRO A 30 -42.81 -13.09 -14.66
N GLY A 31 -43.92 -13.11 -13.93
CA GLY A 31 -45.26 -13.25 -14.50
C GLY A 31 -45.75 -12.01 -15.25
N GLN A 32 -45.42 -10.81 -14.76
CA GLN A 32 -45.88 -9.55 -15.37
C GLN A 32 -45.09 -9.23 -16.65
N ALA A 33 -43.77 -9.45 -16.63
CA ALA A 33 -42.93 -9.27 -17.81
C ALA A 33 -43.38 -10.15 -19.00
N ARG A 34 -43.70 -11.42 -18.74
CA ARG A 34 -44.20 -12.36 -19.78
C ARG A 34 -45.52 -11.90 -20.42
N ASP A 35 -46.40 -11.26 -19.67
CA ASP A 35 -47.67 -10.76 -20.22
C ASP A 35 -47.48 -9.46 -21.02
N LEU A 36 -46.53 -8.60 -20.62
CA LEU A 36 -46.15 -7.43 -21.41
C LEU A 36 -45.50 -7.82 -22.75
N LEU A 37 -44.62 -8.82 -22.75
CA LEU A 37 -43.98 -9.34 -23.96
C LEU A 37 -44.98 -9.84 -25.01
N LYS A 38 -46.03 -10.56 -24.57
CA LYS A 38 -47.12 -11.00 -25.46
C LYS A 38 -47.87 -9.84 -26.11
N ASN A 39 -47.93 -8.70 -25.42
CA ASN A 39 -48.64 -7.51 -25.91
C ASN A 39 -47.78 -6.64 -26.84
N GLN A 40 -46.46 -6.64 -26.68
CA GLN A 40 -45.54 -5.86 -27.52
C GLN A 40 -45.06 -6.62 -28.78
N GLY A 41 -44.99 -7.95 -28.73
CA GLY A 41 -44.64 -8.77 -29.90
C GLY A 41 -43.15 -8.73 -30.32
N THR A 42 -42.30 -8.07 -29.53
CA THR A 42 -40.86 -7.83 -29.78
C THR A 42 -39.93 -8.90 -29.22
N GLY A 43 -40.40 -9.75 -28.30
CA GLY A 43 -39.55 -10.76 -27.62
C GLY A 43 -38.74 -10.22 -26.44
N TRP A 44 -38.60 -8.91 -26.31
CA TRP A 44 -37.98 -8.20 -25.18
C TRP A 44 -38.71 -6.90 -24.81
N LEU A 45 -38.42 -6.36 -23.62
CA LEU A 45 -39.00 -5.14 -23.05
C LEU A 45 -37.96 -4.02 -22.97
N ALA A 46 -38.29 -2.89 -23.60
CA ALA A 46 -37.61 -1.62 -23.36
C ALA A 46 -38.25 -0.89 -22.17
N GLY A 47 -37.42 -0.28 -21.32
CA GLY A 47 -37.84 0.49 -20.17
C GLY A 47 -36.75 1.46 -19.70
N LYS A 48 -37.08 2.24 -18.66
CA LYS A 48 -36.12 3.16 -18.06
C LYS A 48 -35.10 2.38 -17.23
N THR A 49 -33.82 2.54 -17.53
CA THR A 49 -32.68 1.97 -16.82
C THR A 49 -31.83 3.07 -16.17
N THR A 50 -30.76 2.69 -15.47
CA THR A 50 -29.71 3.63 -15.00
C THR A 50 -29.04 4.39 -16.14
N LEU A 51 -29.04 3.85 -17.37
CA LEU A 51 -28.36 4.42 -18.54
C LEU A 51 -29.31 5.14 -19.51
N SER A 52 -30.63 4.95 -19.41
CA SER A 52 -31.61 5.49 -20.35
C SER A 52 -31.49 7.01 -20.53
N ASP A 53 -31.32 7.74 -19.42
CA ASP A 53 -31.34 9.20 -19.37
C ASP A 53 -29.95 9.84 -19.61
N LEU A 54 -28.91 9.03 -19.82
CA LEU A 54 -27.57 9.54 -20.11
C LEU A 54 -27.52 10.24 -21.47
N THR A 55 -26.62 11.23 -21.56
CA THR A 55 -26.30 11.91 -22.83
C THR A 55 -25.66 10.94 -23.81
N TYR A 56 -25.59 11.33 -25.09
CA TYR A 56 -24.90 10.53 -26.11
C TYR A 56 -23.44 10.31 -25.73
N GLU A 57 -22.72 11.36 -25.30
CA GLU A 57 -21.32 11.22 -24.90
C GLU A 57 -21.14 10.26 -23.71
N GLN A 58 -22.00 10.37 -22.69
CA GLN A 58 -21.95 9.46 -21.54
C GLN A 58 -22.25 8.01 -21.93
N LYS A 59 -23.23 7.77 -22.81
CA LYS A 59 -23.50 6.43 -23.33
C LYS A 59 -22.32 5.84 -24.08
N MET A 60 -21.62 6.66 -24.87
CA MET A 60 -20.41 6.26 -25.58
C MET A 60 -19.25 5.95 -24.65
N ALA A 61 -19.12 6.66 -23.52
CA ALA A 61 -18.08 6.41 -22.52
C ALA A 61 -18.19 5.01 -21.87
N HIS A 62 -19.37 4.38 -21.92
CA HIS A 62 -19.57 3.01 -21.43
C HIS A 62 -19.14 1.94 -22.46
N LEU A 63 -18.79 2.34 -23.69
CA LEU A 63 -18.48 1.45 -24.81
C LEU A 63 -16.98 1.51 -25.16
N GLY A 64 -16.20 0.64 -24.53
CA GLY A 64 -14.73 0.70 -24.65
C GLY A 64 -14.06 -0.54 -25.27
N TRP A 65 -14.81 -1.58 -25.64
CA TRP A 65 -14.18 -2.75 -26.26
C TRP A 65 -13.72 -2.44 -27.69
N ARG A 66 -12.48 -2.83 -28.00
CA ARG A 66 -11.91 -2.78 -29.34
C ARG A 66 -11.50 -4.20 -29.78
N PRO A 67 -11.74 -4.58 -31.05
CA PRO A 67 -11.32 -5.88 -31.56
C PRO A 67 -9.80 -6.08 -31.46
N SER A 68 -9.38 -7.17 -30.84
CA SER A 68 -7.97 -7.48 -30.65
C SER A 68 -7.26 -7.81 -31.97
N PRO A 69 -6.06 -7.25 -32.22
CA PRO A 69 -5.29 -7.57 -33.43
C PRO A 69 -4.65 -8.96 -33.33
N ASN A 70 -4.36 -9.57 -34.50
CA ASN A 70 -3.53 -10.78 -34.62
C ASN A 70 -4.01 -12.02 -33.84
N LEU A 71 -5.33 -12.19 -33.65
CA LEU A 71 -5.88 -13.33 -32.91
C LEU A 71 -5.50 -14.71 -33.48
N ASP A 72 -5.19 -14.81 -34.77
CA ASP A 72 -4.74 -16.06 -35.40
C ASP A 72 -3.41 -16.61 -34.85
N GLN A 73 -2.66 -15.84 -34.06
CA GLN A 73 -1.44 -16.31 -33.39
C GLN A 73 -1.73 -17.17 -32.15
N TYR A 74 -2.93 -17.08 -31.58
CA TYR A 74 -3.30 -17.79 -30.36
C TYR A 74 -3.97 -19.14 -30.67
N PRO A 75 -3.93 -20.10 -29.72
CA PRO A 75 -4.59 -21.39 -29.89
C PRO A 75 -6.08 -21.23 -30.20
N LYS A 76 -6.60 -21.98 -31.18
CA LYS A 76 -8.04 -22.03 -31.46
C LYS A 76 -8.69 -23.07 -30.56
N PHE A 77 -9.89 -22.76 -30.07
CA PHE A 77 -10.69 -23.71 -29.31
C PHE A 77 -11.08 -24.90 -30.19
N HIS A 78 -10.95 -26.09 -29.63
CA HIS A 78 -11.40 -27.33 -30.26
C HIS A 78 -12.04 -28.23 -29.20
N SER A 79 -13.17 -28.86 -29.54
CA SER A 79 -13.83 -29.82 -28.66
C SER A 79 -14.13 -31.13 -29.38
N ASP A 80 -13.86 -32.24 -28.69
CA ASP A 80 -14.27 -33.58 -29.13
C ASP A 80 -15.73 -33.90 -28.76
N LYS A 81 -16.36 -33.07 -27.91
CA LYS A 81 -17.76 -33.24 -27.49
C LYS A 81 -18.70 -32.96 -28.67
N LYS A 82 -19.87 -33.62 -28.67
CA LYS A 82 -20.93 -33.36 -29.65
C LYS A 82 -22.07 -32.60 -29.01
N ILE A 83 -22.74 -31.77 -29.79
CA ILE A 83 -23.91 -30.99 -29.37
C ILE A 83 -25.08 -31.85 -28.89
N ALA A 84 -25.15 -33.11 -29.32
CA ALA A 84 -26.13 -34.06 -28.80
C ALA A 84 -25.87 -34.47 -27.34
N ASP A 85 -24.65 -34.28 -26.84
CA ASP A 85 -24.19 -34.74 -25.52
C ASP A 85 -24.17 -33.62 -24.47
N VAL A 86 -24.46 -32.38 -24.85
CA VAL A 86 -24.46 -31.20 -23.96
C VAL A 86 -25.90 -30.87 -23.49
N PRO A 87 -26.07 -30.25 -22.30
CA PRO A 87 -27.38 -29.84 -21.83
C PRO A 87 -28.03 -28.84 -22.80
N ARG A 88 -29.37 -28.82 -22.83
CA ARG A 88 -30.13 -27.92 -23.73
C ARG A 88 -30.12 -26.47 -23.26
N HIS A 89 -29.91 -26.28 -21.96
CA HIS A 89 -29.79 -25.01 -21.28
C HIS A 89 -28.64 -25.11 -20.26
N LEU A 90 -27.81 -24.09 -20.21
CA LEU A 90 -26.72 -23.95 -19.25
C LEU A 90 -26.69 -22.51 -18.78
N ASP A 91 -26.58 -22.32 -17.48
CA ASP A 91 -26.30 -21.03 -16.86
C ASP A 91 -25.28 -21.23 -15.74
N TRP A 92 -24.05 -20.77 -15.95
CA TRP A 92 -22.98 -20.87 -14.97
C TRP A 92 -23.25 -20.04 -13.70
N SER A 93 -24.12 -19.02 -13.77
CA SER A 93 -24.50 -18.21 -12.61
C SER A 93 -25.50 -18.91 -11.68
N GLU A 94 -26.21 -19.93 -12.17
CA GLU A 94 -27.21 -20.68 -11.39
C GLU A 94 -26.80 -22.12 -11.09
N ILE A 95 -26.07 -22.79 -12.00
CA ILE A 95 -25.78 -24.22 -11.90
C ILE A 95 -24.96 -24.54 -10.64
N ASN A 96 -25.38 -25.57 -9.91
CA ASN A 96 -24.76 -26.04 -8.66
C ASN A 96 -24.58 -24.96 -7.57
N GLY A 97 -25.31 -23.85 -7.61
CA GLY A 97 -25.15 -22.74 -6.67
C GLY A 97 -24.35 -21.55 -7.20
N GLY A 98 -24.00 -21.57 -8.50
CA GLY A 98 -23.45 -20.43 -9.24
C GLY A 98 -21.93 -20.30 -9.14
N TYR A 99 -21.25 -20.16 -10.27
CA TYR A 99 -19.79 -20.00 -10.36
C TYR A 99 -19.38 -18.61 -10.86
N VAL A 100 -20.34 -17.70 -11.01
CA VAL A 100 -20.10 -16.35 -11.52
C VAL A 100 -20.14 -15.38 -10.35
N THR A 101 -19.15 -14.49 -10.28
CA THR A 101 -19.03 -13.44 -9.26
C THR A 101 -20.17 -12.41 -9.37
N PRO A 102 -20.46 -11.63 -8.31
CA PRO A 102 -21.46 -10.56 -8.34
C PRO A 102 -21.31 -9.57 -9.52
N VAL A 103 -22.42 -8.94 -9.93
CA VAL A 103 -22.41 -7.89 -10.96
C VAL A 103 -21.68 -6.66 -10.43
N ARG A 104 -20.75 -6.13 -11.23
CA ARG A 104 -20.02 -4.88 -10.96
C ARG A 104 -20.49 -3.75 -11.87
N ASP A 105 -20.00 -2.55 -11.60
CA ASP A 105 -20.33 -1.32 -12.34
C ASP A 105 -19.04 -0.62 -12.78
N GLN A 106 -18.85 -0.50 -14.10
CA GLN A 106 -17.70 0.18 -14.70
C GLN A 106 -17.78 1.71 -14.62
N ALA A 107 -18.92 2.26 -14.16
CA ALA A 107 -19.17 3.70 -14.09
C ALA A 107 -18.87 4.43 -15.42
N ASP A 108 -18.43 5.69 -15.34
CA ASP A 108 -18.16 6.55 -16.51
C ASP A 108 -16.77 6.29 -17.15
N CYS A 109 -16.37 5.02 -17.28
CA CYS A 109 -15.10 4.60 -17.85
C CYS A 109 -15.31 3.51 -18.91
N GLY A 110 -14.57 3.57 -20.03
CA GLY A 110 -14.58 2.58 -21.12
C GLY A 110 -13.87 1.26 -20.78
N SER A 111 -13.90 0.83 -19.53
CA SER A 111 -13.19 -0.33 -19.00
C SER A 111 -13.91 -1.66 -19.22
N CYS A 112 -15.00 -1.72 -20.00
CA CYS A 112 -15.79 -2.95 -20.20
C CYS A 112 -14.96 -4.15 -20.69
N TYR A 113 -13.87 -3.91 -21.44
CA TYR A 113 -12.94 -4.96 -21.85
C TYR A 113 -12.25 -5.62 -20.63
N ALA A 114 -11.88 -4.84 -19.61
CA ALA A 114 -11.29 -5.32 -18.37
C ALA A 114 -12.31 -6.11 -17.55
N PHE A 115 -13.51 -5.55 -17.30
CA PHE A 115 -14.59 -6.24 -16.59
C PHE A 115 -15.00 -7.56 -17.26
N SER A 116 -15.09 -7.57 -18.59
CA SER A 116 -15.40 -8.77 -19.36
C SER A 116 -14.30 -9.84 -19.22
N GLY A 117 -13.03 -9.44 -19.36
CA GLY A 117 -11.92 -10.38 -19.25
C GLY A 117 -11.75 -10.91 -17.82
N VAL A 118 -11.72 -10.01 -16.83
CA VAL A 118 -11.57 -10.35 -15.40
C VAL A 118 -12.73 -11.22 -14.92
N GLY A 119 -13.98 -10.83 -15.20
CA GLY A 119 -15.14 -11.63 -14.82
C GLY A 119 -15.17 -13.02 -15.45
N ALA A 120 -14.65 -13.17 -16.68
CA ALA A 120 -14.48 -14.49 -17.29
C ALA A 120 -13.36 -15.29 -16.61
N VAL A 121 -12.22 -14.67 -16.28
CA VAL A 121 -11.11 -15.30 -15.53
C VAL A 121 -11.58 -15.82 -14.18
N GLU A 122 -12.28 -14.98 -13.40
CA GLU A 122 -12.84 -15.34 -12.10
C GLU A 122 -13.79 -16.53 -12.19
N ALA A 123 -14.73 -16.50 -13.15
CA ALA A 123 -15.72 -17.56 -13.27
C ALA A 123 -15.10 -18.88 -13.71
N ASN A 124 -14.12 -18.86 -14.62
CA ASN A 124 -13.38 -20.06 -15.02
C ASN A 124 -12.55 -20.61 -13.84
N TRP A 125 -11.93 -19.75 -13.03
CA TRP A 125 -11.26 -20.17 -11.80
C TRP A 125 -12.24 -20.75 -10.78
N ALA A 126 -13.40 -20.13 -10.57
CA ALA A 126 -14.44 -20.65 -9.69
C ALA A 126 -14.89 -22.06 -10.12
N ILE A 127 -15.09 -22.29 -11.43
CA ILE A 127 -15.40 -23.61 -11.99
C ILE A 127 -14.25 -24.58 -11.75
N ARG A 128 -13.01 -24.18 -12.08
CA ARG A 128 -11.80 -24.99 -11.91
C ARG A 128 -11.63 -25.46 -10.47
N LEU A 129 -11.90 -24.56 -9.53
CA LEU A 129 -11.80 -24.83 -8.10
C LEU A 129 -13.02 -25.59 -7.60
N GLY A 130 -14.18 -25.45 -8.23
CA GLY A 130 -15.45 -25.93 -7.68
C GLY A 130 -15.94 -25.03 -6.55
N LEU A 131 -15.74 -23.70 -6.66
CA LEU A 131 -16.24 -22.68 -5.73
C LEU A 131 -17.59 -22.15 -6.20
N THR A 132 -18.64 -22.54 -5.50
CA THR A 132 -19.99 -22.01 -5.74
C THR A 132 -20.21 -20.75 -4.90
N ASN A 133 -20.95 -19.77 -5.40
CA ASN A 133 -21.04 -18.41 -4.84
C ASN A 133 -19.65 -17.80 -4.55
N PRO A 134 -18.75 -17.77 -5.56
CA PRO A 134 -17.36 -17.39 -5.34
C PRO A 134 -17.26 -15.96 -4.82
N GLN A 135 -16.33 -15.76 -3.88
CA GLN A 135 -15.87 -14.45 -3.42
C GLN A 135 -14.50 -14.11 -4.05
N LEU A 136 -14.24 -14.64 -5.25
CA LEU A 136 -13.11 -14.19 -6.05
C LEU A 136 -13.43 -12.77 -6.51
N ASP A 137 -12.48 -11.86 -6.29
CA ASP A 137 -12.63 -10.44 -6.61
C ASP A 137 -11.26 -9.93 -7.06
N LEU A 138 -11.02 -10.00 -8.37
CA LEU A 138 -9.77 -9.63 -9.03
C LEU A 138 -9.84 -8.17 -9.51
N SER A 139 -8.71 -7.49 -9.47
CA SER A 139 -8.64 -6.06 -9.79
C SER A 139 -8.77 -5.78 -11.29
N GLU A 140 -9.91 -5.19 -11.69
CA GLU A 140 -10.02 -4.56 -13.00
C GLU A 140 -9.09 -3.34 -13.14
N GLN A 141 -8.88 -2.57 -12.06
CA GLN A 141 -8.01 -1.39 -12.04
C GLN A 141 -6.57 -1.71 -12.41
N PHE A 142 -6.07 -2.87 -11.96
CA PHE A 142 -4.74 -3.35 -12.33
C PHE A 142 -4.61 -3.50 -13.85
N ILE A 143 -5.66 -3.94 -14.54
CA ILE A 143 -5.63 -4.00 -16.01
C ILE A 143 -5.73 -2.61 -16.63
N VAL A 144 -6.68 -1.80 -16.19
CA VAL A 144 -6.92 -0.44 -16.71
C VAL A 144 -5.64 0.41 -16.63
N SER A 145 -5.01 0.43 -15.46
CA SER A 145 -3.93 1.37 -15.13
C SER A 145 -2.52 0.85 -15.40
N CYS A 146 -2.31 -0.48 -15.47
CA CYS A 146 -0.97 -1.03 -15.69
C CYS A 146 -0.75 -1.68 -17.07
N TYR A 147 -1.79 -2.21 -17.70
CA TYR A 147 -1.63 -3.08 -18.88
C TYR A 147 -2.47 -2.68 -20.09
N SER A 148 -3.42 -1.75 -19.93
CA SER A 148 -4.12 -1.15 -21.06
C SER A 148 -3.31 -0.01 -21.66
N ILE A 149 -3.28 0.05 -22.99
CA ILE A 149 -2.67 1.18 -23.71
C ILE A 149 -3.59 2.41 -23.66
N LEU A 150 -4.88 2.21 -23.44
CA LEU A 150 -5.92 3.22 -23.65
C LEU A 150 -6.78 3.45 -22.40
N GLY A 151 -6.59 2.67 -21.33
CA GLY A 151 -7.30 2.84 -20.06
C GLY A 151 -8.81 2.99 -20.23
N CYS A 152 -9.37 4.08 -19.73
CA CYS A 152 -10.79 4.43 -19.81
C CYS A 152 -11.26 4.86 -21.22
N ASP A 153 -10.36 5.10 -22.18
CA ASP A 153 -10.72 5.34 -23.59
C ASP A 153 -10.94 4.03 -24.39
N GLY A 154 -10.85 2.88 -23.70
CA GLY A 154 -11.13 1.55 -24.22
C GLY A 154 -9.93 0.61 -24.13
N GLY A 155 -10.08 -0.59 -24.69
CA GLY A 155 -9.01 -1.58 -24.62
C GLY A 155 -9.34 -2.90 -25.30
N PHE A 156 -8.40 -3.83 -25.23
CA PHE A 156 -8.47 -5.13 -25.88
C PHE A 156 -8.65 -6.24 -24.85
N MET A 157 -9.51 -7.21 -25.13
CA MET A 157 -9.68 -8.37 -24.24
C MET A 157 -8.40 -9.22 -24.16
N THR A 158 -7.56 -9.18 -25.21
CA THR A 158 -6.26 -9.85 -25.17
C THR A 158 -5.31 -9.24 -24.14
N ASP A 159 -5.38 -7.94 -23.86
CA ASP A 159 -4.52 -7.33 -22.83
C ASP A 159 -4.81 -7.96 -21.48
N VAL A 160 -6.10 -8.19 -21.18
CA VAL A 160 -6.53 -8.87 -19.95
C VAL A 160 -5.99 -10.29 -19.88
N LEU A 161 -6.20 -11.10 -20.94
CA LEU A 161 -5.87 -12.53 -20.90
C LEU A 161 -4.37 -12.81 -21.03
N ILE A 162 -3.62 -11.96 -21.74
CA ILE A 162 -2.15 -12.02 -21.79
C ILE A 162 -1.60 -11.66 -20.41
N THR A 163 -2.08 -10.58 -19.79
CA THR A 163 -1.66 -10.20 -18.44
C THR A 163 -1.99 -11.31 -17.44
N ALA A 164 -3.20 -11.85 -17.47
CA ALA A 164 -3.59 -12.97 -16.61
C ALA A 164 -2.70 -14.20 -16.81
N ARG A 165 -2.25 -14.50 -18.03
CA ARG A 165 -1.33 -15.63 -18.29
C ARG A 165 0.10 -15.34 -17.84
N ASP A 166 0.68 -14.24 -18.31
CA ASP A 166 2.12 -13.99 -18.22
C ASP A 166 2.55 -13.43 -16.86
N VAL A 167 1.66 -12.69 -16.19
CA VAL A 167 1.95 -11.98 -14.94
C VAL A 167 0.97 -12.38 -13.82
N GLY A 168 -0.31 -12.54 -14.17
CA GLY A 168 -1.41 -12.77 -13.25
C GLY A 168 -2.09 -11.46 -12.83
N ILE A 169 -3.34 -11.57 -12.35
CA ILE A 169 -4.15 -10.43 -11.90
C ILE A 169 -4.26 -10.50 -10.37
N PRO A 170 -3.90 -9.43 -9.62
CA PRO A 170 -4.05 -9.40 -8.16
C PRO A 170 -5.52 -9.24 -7.75
N ASP A 171 -5.82 -9.46 -6.47
CA ASP A 171 -7.15 -9.19 -5.92
C ASP A 171 -7.48 -7.69 -5.86
N GLU A 172 -8.78 -7.37 -5.81
CA GLU A 172 -9.32 -6.02 -5.80
C GLU A 172 -8.70 -5.13 -4.72
N ASN A 173 -8.48 -5.63 -3.51
CA ASN A 173 -7.93 -4.84 -2.41
C ASN A 173 -6.47 -4.42 -2.65
N CYS A 174 -5.80 -5.00 -3.64
CA CYS A 174 -4.48 -4.55 -4.04
C CYS A 174 -4.53 -3.26 -4.89
N PHE A 175 -5.57 -3.12 -5.71
CA PHE A 175 -5.79 -1.94 -6.53
C PHE A 175 -7.28 -1.79 -6.79
N GLU A 176 -7.95 -1.01 -5.95
CA GLU A 176 -9.40 -0.86 -5.99
C GLU A 176 -9.86 -0.10 -7.23
N TYR A 177 -10.99 -0.51 -7.80
CA TYR A 177 -11.54 0.15 -8.97
C TYR A 177 -12.11 1.54 -8.66
N ASP A 178 -11.65 2.56 -9.39
CA ASP A 178 -12.06 3.96 -9.20
C ASP A 178 -12.60 4.63 -10.48
N ALA A 179 -12.65 3.88 -11.58
CA ALA A 179 -13.06 4.35 -12.91
C ALA A 179 -12.16 5.45 -13.50
N TRP A 180 -10.87 5.41 -13.20
CA TRP A 180 -9.88 6.34 -13.72
C TRP A 180 -8.58 5.66 -14.18
N ASP A 181 -7.78 6.36 -14.98
CA ASP A 181 -6.46 5.93 -15.44
C ASP A 181 -5.39 6.37 -14.44
N ASP A 182 -5.16 5.53 -13.43
CA ASP A 182 -4.18 5.80 -12.39
C ASP A 182 -2.75 5.47 -12.81
N ALA A 183 -1.79 6.04 -12.08
CA ALA A 183 -0.42 5.58 -12.16
C ALA A 183 -0.34 4.14 -11.62
N CYS A 184 0.15 3.21 -12.43
CA CYS A 184 0.33 1.81 -12.03
C CYS A 184 1.08 1.64 -10.69
N GLY A 185 1.97 2.57 -10.33
CA GLY A 185 2.69 2.60 -9.04
C GLY A 185 1.82 2.70 -7.78
N GLN A 186 0.53 3.05 -7.91
CA GLN A 186 -0.41 3.15 -6.78
C GLN A 186 -0.96 1.80 -6.29
N ARG A 187 -0.77 0.73 -7.07
CA ARG A 187 -1.10 -0.63 -6.63
C ARG A 187 -0.30 -1.04 -5.39
N CYS A 188 -0.79 -2.02 -4.65
CA CYS A 188 -0.11 -2.58 -3.50
C CYS A 188 1.31 -3.09 -3.82
N GLY A 189 2.28 -2.89 -2.92
CA GLY A 189 3.68 -3.28 -3.14
C GLY A 189 3.89 -4.80 -3.21
N ASP A 190 3.04 -5.59 -2.56
CA ASP A 190 3.07 -7.04 -2.49
C ASP A 190 2.26 -7.73 -3.62
N TRP A 191 1.77 -6.97 -4.61
CA TRP A 191 0.94 -7.46 -5.71
C TRP A 191 1.44 -8.76 -6.39
N PRO A 192 2.77 -8.99 -6.62
CA PRO A 192 3.21 -10.20 -7.33
C PRO A 192 2.87 -11.49 -6.58
N THR A 193 2.62 -11.40 -5.28
CA THR A 193 2.29 -12.55 -4.42
C THR A 193 0.78 -12.81 -4.31
N ARG A 194 -0.05 -11.92 -4.87
CA ARG A 194 -1.50 -11.90 -4.74
C ARG A 194 -2.24 -12.30 -6.02
N THR A 195 -1.50 -12.68 -7.05
CA THR A 195 -2.07 -12.90 -8.39
C THR A 195 -2.72 -14.26 -8.57
N LEU A 196 -3.75 -14.29 -9.41
CA LEU A 196 -4.24 -15.50 -10.08
C LEU A 196 -3.82 -15.49 -11.55
N ASN A 197 -3.28 -16.62 -12.01
CA ASN A 197 -2.76 -16.77 -13.37
C ASN A 197 -3.62 -17.70 -14.23
N LEU A 198 -3.56 -17.52 -15.55
CA LEU A 198 -4.04 -18.49 -16.52
C LEU A 198 -2.90 -19.38 -17.01
N GLU A 199 -3.20 -20.61 -17.43
CA GLU A 199 -2.26 -21.44 -18.19
C GLU A 199 -2.25 -21.00 -19.66
N GLU A 200 -3.44 -20.77 -20.23
CA GLU A 200 -3.60 -20.26 -21.57
C GLU A 200 -4.96 -19.55 -21.74
N PHE A 201 -5.21 -19.05 -22.94
CA PHE A 201 -6.55 -18.74 -23.41
C PHE A 201 -6.70 -19.20 -24.85
N GLN A 202 -7.94 -19.50 -25.25
CA GLN A 202 -8.24 -20.05 -26.56
C GLN A 202 -9.23 -19.15 -27.31
N VAL A 203 -8.97 -18.95 -28.60
CA VAL A 203 -9.86 -18.19 -29.49
C VAL A 203 -11.01 -19.10 -29.91
N VAL A 204 -12.23 -18.76 -29.51
CA VAL A 204 -13.45 -19.47 -29.91
C VAL A 204 -13.92 -18.93 -31.26
N LEU A 205 -14.06 -17.60 -31.37
CA LEU A 205 -14.39 -16.89 -32.60
C LEU A 205 -13.62 -15.58 -32.69
N ASN A 206 -13.27 -15.18 -33.90
CA ASN A 206 -12.62 -13.90 -34.23
C ASN A 206 -13.25 -13.21 -35.45
N ASP A 207 -14.41 -13.70 -35.90
CA ASP A 207 -15.26 -13.12 -36.94
C ASP A 207 -16.67 -13.74 -36.81
N VAL A 208 -17.67 -13.13 -37.46
CA VAL A 208 -19.07 -13.58 -37.44
C VAL A 208 -19.49 -14.07 -38.83
N ALA A 209 -19.63 -15.38 -39.03
CA ALA A 209 -20.24 -15.93 -40.24
C ALA A 209 -21.75 -16.20 -40.10
N ASP A 210 -22.29 -16.12 -38.88
CA ASP A 210 -23.69 -16.38 -38.55
C ASP A 210 -24.17 -17.77 -39.01
N THR A 211 -23.43 -18.80 -38.60
CA THR A 211 -23.68 -20.20 -39.00
C THR A 211 -24.03 -21.10 -37.83
N GLN A 212 -24.76 -22.18 -38.13
CA GLN A 212 -25.06 -23.23 -37.15
C GLN A 212 -23.77 -23.84 -36.56
N GLU A 213 -22.71 -23.98 -37.35
CA GLU A 213 -21.43 -24.54 -36.89
C GLU A 213 -20.76 -23.64 -35.84
N GLU A 214 -20.79 -22.32 -36.03
CA GLU A 214 -20.27 -21.36 -35.03
C GLU A 214 -21.07 -21.41 -33.73
N TYR A 215 -22.39 -21.43 -33.79
CA TYR A 215 -23.22 -21.56 -32.58
C TYR A 215 -22.89 -22.84 -31.83
N GLU A 216 -22.64 -23.93 -32.54
CA GLU A 216 -22.21 -25.18 -31.96
C GLU A 216 -20.82 -25.06 -31.30
N GLN A 217 -19.86 -24.39 -31.93
CA GLN A 217 -18.56 -24.11 -31.30
C GLN A 217 -18.68 -23.29 -30.01
N ILE A 218 -19.51 -22.24 -30.01
CA ILE A 218 -19.77 -21.41 -28.82
C ILE A 218 -20.38 -22.27 -27.70
N ILE A 219 -21.39 -23.08 -28.01
CA ILE A 219 -22.04 -23.99 -27.05
C ILE A 219 -21.02 -24.96 -26.43
N LEU A 220 -20.13 -25.51 -27.25
CA LEU A 220 -19.09 -26.44 -26.81
C LEU A 220 -18.04 -25.74 -25.94
N ALA A 221 -17.64 -24.51 -26.28
CA ALA A 221 -16.73 -23.71 -25.45
C ALA A 221 -17.34 -23.37 -24.09
N LEU A 222 -18.63 -23.01 -24.06
CA LEU A 222 -19.37 -22.78 -22.81
C LEU A 222 -19.50 -24.03 -21.93
N GLN A 223 -19.22 -25.24 -22.45
CA GLN A 223 -19.12 -26.43 -21.59
C GLN A 223 -17.84 -26.47 -20.76
N GLU A 224 -16.81 -25.73 -21.16
CA GLU A 224 -15.56 -25.63 -20.41
C GLU A 224 -15.60 -24.46 -19.43
N GLY A 225 -16.25 -23.35 -19.81
CA GLY A 225 -16.56 -22.24 -18.90
C GLY A 225 -17.03 -20.97 -19.61
N PRO A 226 -17.32 -19.89 -18.85
CA PRO A 226 -17.73 -18.60 -19.40
C PRO A 226 -16.72 -17.97 -20.34
N LEU A 227 -17.22 -17.22 -21.33
CA LEU A 227 -16.40 -16.56 -22.35
C LEU A 227 -16.36 -15.06 -22.12
N THR A 228 -15.23 -14.42 -22.41
CA THR A 228 -15.19 -12.97 -22.61
C THR A 228 -15.56 -12.67 -24.06
N VAL A 229 -16.51 -11.75 -24.28
CA VAL A 229 -17.16 -11.56 -25.59
C VAL A 229 -17.26 -10.08 -25.93
N GLY A 230 -16.80 -9.75 -27.14
CA GLY A 230 -17.02 -8.45 -27.77
C GLY A 230 -18.22 -8.48 -28.73
N PHE A 231 -19.08 -7.48 -28.65
CA PHE A 231 -20.22 -7.31 -29.55
C PHE A 231 -20.51 -5.83 -29.83
N ASP A 232 -21.30 -5.58 -30.87
CA ASP A 232 -21.70 -4.24 -31.25
C ASP A 232 -22.92 -3.81 -30.42
N VAL A 233 -22.96 -2.60 -29.89
CA VAL A 233 -24.11 -2.06 -29.14
C VAL A 233 -24.91 -1.09 -30.01
N TYR A 234 -26.24 -1.17 -29.92
CA TYR A 234 -27.17 -0.28 -30.59
C TYR A 234 -27.96 0.57 -29.58
N GLU A 235 -28.52 1.69 -30.04
CA GLU A 235 -29.18 2.71 -29.20
C GLU A 235 -30.27 2.15 -28.26
N ASP A 236 -31.00 1.13 -28.70
CA ASP A 236 -32.10 0.55 -27.95
C ASP A 236 -31.64 -0.31 -26.76
N PHE A 237 -30.42 -0.85 -26.80
CA PHE A 237 -29.84 -1.72 -25.78
C PHE A 237 -29.70 -1.02 -24.43
N PHE A 238 -29.41 0.29 -24.41
CA PHE A 238 -29.36 1.08 -23.18
C PHE A 238 -30.69 1.06 -22.40
N ASN A 239 -31.79 0.77 -23.07
CA ASN A 239 -33.13 0.69 -22.48
C ASN A 239 -33.59 -0.76 -22.24
N TYR A 240 -32.72 -1.76 -22.40
CA TYR A 240 -33.07 -3.15 -22.15
C TYR A 240 -33.43 -3.37 -20.67
N THR A 241 -34.55 -4.05 -20.42
CA THR A 241 -34.99 -4.41 -19.06
C THR A 241 -35.27 -5.89 -18.88
N TYR A 242 -35.78 -6.59 -19.89
CA TYR A 242 -36.12 -8.03 -19.79
C TYR A 242 -36.37 -8.68 -21.15
N GLY A 243 -36.12 -9.98 -21.27
CA GLY A 243 -36.48 -10.81 -22.42
C GLY A 243 -35.31 -11.11 -23.35
N ILE A 244 -35.60 -11.65 -24.55
CA ILE A 244 -34.56 -12.01 -25.53
C ILE A 244 -34.41 -10.84 -26.49
N TRP A 245 -33.32 -10.10 -26.33
CA TRP A 245 -33.01 -8.90 -27.11
C TRP A 245 -32.59 -9.23 -28.55
N HIS A 246 -32.95 -8.31 -29.45
CA HIS A 246 -32.63 -8.28 -30.87
C HIS A 246 -32.24 -6.85 -31.21
N ASP A 247 -31.20 -6.66 -32.03
CA ASP A 247 -30.64 -5.33 -32.24
C ASP A 247 -31.52 -4.45 -33.13
N SER A 248 -31.68 -3.18 -32.74
CA SER A 248 -32.36 -2.19 -33.57
C SER A 248 -31.87 -0.77 -33.30
N GLY A 249 -32.04 0.11 -34.29
CA GLY A 249 -31.63 1.51 -34.17
C GLY A 249 -30.22 1.75 -34.69
N MET A 250 -29.56 2.79 -34.17
CA MET A 250 -28.23 3.18 -34.62
C MET A 250 -27.14 2.42 -33.86
N TYR A 251 -26.10 2.02 -34.58
CA TYR A 251 -24.86 1.51 -33.98
C TYR A 251 -24.21 2.61 -33.13
N MET A 252 -23.82 2.23 -31.91
CA MET A 252 -23.25 3.13 -30.91
C MET A 252 -21.77 2.83 -30.71
N GLY A 253 -21.36 1.57 -30.56
CA GLY A 253 -19.96 1.24 -30.30
C GLY A 253 -19.75 -0.23 -29.97
N GLY A 254 -18.52 -0.61 -29.65
CA GLY A 254 -18.17 -1.96 -29.20
C GLY A 254 -18.24 -2.08 -27.68
N HIS A 255 -18.79 -3.18 -27.17
CA HIS A 255 -18.89 -3.45 -25.73
C HIS A 255 -18.43 -4.87 -25.39
N GLY A 256 -17.81 -5.03 -24.22
CA GLY A 256 -17.31 -6.30 -23.70
C GLY A 256 -18.22 -6.83 -22.58
N VAL A 257 -18.57 -8.12 -22.63
CA VAL A 257 -19.42 -8.80 -21.63
C VAL A 257 -18.98 -10.24 -21.39
N VAL A 258 -19.35 -10.80 -20.24
CA VAL A 258 -19.13 -12.22 -19.94
C VAL A 258 -20.32 -13.05 -20.41
N MET A 259 -20.13 -13.94 -21.38
CA MET A 259 -21.14 -14.93 -21.76
C MET A 259 -21.09 -16.12 -20.80
N VAL A 260 -22.16 -16.28 -20.01
CA VAL A 260 -22.24 -17.24 -18.89
C VAL A 260 -23.16 -18.43 -19.18
N GLY A 261 -23.83 -18.45 -20.32
CA GLY A 261 -24.81 -19.49 -20.59
C GLY A 261 -25.53 -19.37 -21.92
N TYR A 262 -26.44 -20.32 -22.15
CA TYR A 262 -27.23 -20.43 -23.37
C TYR A 262 -28.53 -21.20 -23.15
N ASP A 263 -29.45 -21.07 -24.12
CA ASP A 263 -30.58 -21.97 -24.32
C ASP A 263 -30.71 -22.29 -25.80
N ILE A 264 -30.60 -23.57 -26.16
CA ILE A 264 -30.56 -23.98 -27.56
C ILE A 264 -31.96 -24.05 -28.17
N ASP A 265 -32.96 -24.40 -27.37
CA ASP A 265 -34.34 -24.57 -27.89
C ASP A 265 -34.96 -23.19 -28.18
N SER A 266 -34.62 -22.20 -27.37
CA SER A 266 -35.04 -20.81 -27.48
C SER A 266 -34.05 -19.92 -28.23
N LYS A 267 -32.85 -20.44 -28.55
CA LYS A 267 -31.79 -19.79 -29.33
C LYS A 267 -31.35 -18.43 -28.78
N TYR A 268 -30.95 -18.39 -27.52
CA TYR A 268 -30.37 -17.20 -26.91
C TYR A 268 -29.09 -17.49 -26.11
N TRP A 269 -28.29 -16.45 -25.94
CA TRP A 269 -27.14 -16.39 -25.04
C TRP A 269 -27.50 -15.67 -23.75
N ILE A 270 -26.83 -16.01 -22.65
CA ILE A 270 -26.98 -15.36 -21.34
C ILE A 270 -25.66 -14.64 -21.04
N CYS A 271 -25.74 -13.35 -20.75
CA CYS A 271 -24.57 -12.50 -20.58
C CYS A 271 -24.66 -11.70 -19.28
N LYS A 272 -23.56 -11.65 -18.53
CA LYS A 272 -23.33 -10.74 -17.40
C LYS A 272 -22.76 -9.43 -17.94
N ASN A 273 -23.36 -8.31 -17.57
CA ASN A 273 -22.93 -6.97 -17.96
C ASN A 273 -22.16 -6.27 -16.82
N SER A 274 -21.58 -5.12 -17.13
CA SER A 274 -20.74 -4.28 -16.24
C SER A 274 -21.38 -2.91 -15.94
N TRP A 275 -22.71 -2.81 -15.95
CA TRP A 275 -23.45 -1.55 -15.74
C TRP A 275 -24.31 -1.55 -14.46
N GLY A 276 -23.89 -2.35 -13.48
CA GLY A 276 -24.54 -2.48 -12.19
C GLY A 276 -25.90 -3.19 -12.21
N TYR A 277 -26.44 -3.43 -11.01
CA TYR A 277 -27.71 -4.14 -10.81
C TYR A 277 -28.95 -3.39 -11.30
N GLY A 278 -28.85 -2.08 -11.52
CA GLY A 278 -29.96 -1.22 -11.95
C GLY A 278 -30.29 -1.33 -13.44
N TRP A 279 -29.51 -2.09 -14.20
CA TRP A 279 -29.68 -2.28 -15.64
C TRP A 279 -30.10 -3.72 -15.97
N GLY A 280 -30.96 -3.90 -16.98
CA GLY A 280 -31.36 -5.23 -17.48
C GLY A 280 -32.01 -6.14 -16.43
N GLU A 281 -31.71 -7.43 -16.52
CA GLU A 281 -32.20 -8.49 -15.63
C GLU A 281 -31.29 -8.59 -14.39
N SER A 282 -31.24 -7.53 -13.58
CA SER A 282 -30.31 -7.40 -12.42
C SER A 282 -28.84 -7.47 -12.83
N GLY A 283 -28.46 -6.76 -13.89
CA GLY A 283 -27.11 -6.74 -14.46
C GLY A 283 -26.87 -7.78 -15.55
N TYR A 284 -27.84 -8.65 -15.84
CA TYR A 284 -27.77 -9.64 -16.91
C TYR A 284 -28.64 -9.25 -18.09
N PHE A 285 -28.38 -9.88 -19.24
CA PHE A 285 -29.29 -9.83 -20.37
C PHE A 285 -29.26 -11.13 -21.17
N ARG A 286 -30.30 -11.30 -21.98
CA ARG A 286 -30.40 -12.40 -22.94
C ARG A 286 -30.56 -11.83 -24.33
N ILE A 287 -29.84 -12.41 -25.28
CA ILE A 287 -29.76 -11.93 -26.67
C ILE A 287 -29.91 -13.12 -27.61
N ALA A 288 -30.67 -12.95 -28.69
CA ALA A 288 -30.88 -14.01 -29.65
C ALA A 288 -29.59 -14.32 -30.43
N TRP A 289 -29.52 -15.56 -30.93
CA TRP A 289 -28.43 -15.96 -31.82
C TRP A 289 -28.45 -15.13 -33.12
N GLY A 290 -27.27 -14.69 -33.56
CA GLY A 290 -27.09 -13.97 -34.82
C GLY A 290 -27.29 -12.46 -34.73
N GLU A 291 -27.65 -11.95 -33.55
CA GLU A 291 -27.87 -10.53 -33.31
C GLU A 291 -26.58 -9.82 -32.91
N SER A 292 -26.53 -8.52 -33.21
CA SER A 292 -25.55 -7.57 -32.69
C SER A 292 -24.08 -7.90 -32.97
N ASN A 293 -23.83 -8.66 -34.04
CA ASN A 293 -22.51 -9.19 -34.39
C ASN A 293 -21.81 -9.84 -33.20
N MET A 294 -22.56 -10.51 -32.33
CA MET A 294 -21.96 -11.22 -31.22
C MET A 294 -21.17 -12.42 -31.74
N GLY A 295 -19.85 -12.42 -31.53
CA GLY A 295 -18.92 -13.37 -32.15
C GLY A 295 -17.72 -12.73 -32.84
N ARG A 296 -17.70 -11.40 -32.97
CA ARG A 296 -16.54 -10.67 -33.51
C ARG A 296 -15.26 -10.96 -32.74
N GLU A 297 -15.38 -11.22 -31.44
CA GLU A 297 -14.30 -11.73 -30.62
C GLU A 297 -14.87 -12.51 -29.44
N MET A 298 -14.48 -13.78 -29.30
CA MET A 298 -14.84 -14.63 -28.17
C MET A 298 -13.62 -15.42 -27.73
N LEU A 299 -13.22 -15.23 -26.48
CA LEU A 299 -12.04 -15.89 -25.91
C LEU A 299 -12.46 -16.70 -24.68
N LEU A 300 -11.90 -17.91 -24.56
CA LEU A 300 -12.07 -18.81 -23.42
C LEU A 300 -10.81 -18.74 -22.55
N PRO A 301 -10.87 -18.19 -21.33
CA PRO A 301 -9.79 -18.30 -20.36
C PRO A 301 -9.62 -19.75 -19.90
N VAL A 302 -8.38 -20.23 -19.80
CA VAL A 302 -8.08 -21.59 -19.34
C VAL A 302 -7.19 -21.52 -18.10
N PRO A 303 -7.77 -21.67 -16.89
CA PRO A 303 -7.00 -21.80 -15.66
C PRO A 303 -6.13 -23.07 -15.69
N PRO A 304 -4.98 -23.06 -15.01
CA PRO A 304 -4.07 -24.19 -15.00
C PRO A 304 -4.68 -25.49 -14.50
N ALA A 305 -4.18 -26.59 -15.06
CA ALA A 305 -4.51 -27.91 -14.60
C ALA A 305 -4.03 -28.18 -13.15
N CYS A 306 -4.84 -27.83 -12.13
CA CYS A 306 -4.80 -28.40 -10.78
C CYS A 306 -4.46 -29.90 -10.73
N THR A 307 -3.22 -30.25 -10.41
CA THR A 307 -2.77 -31.63 -10.19
C THR A 307 -3.04 -32.10 -8.76
N LYS A 308 -3.28 -31.17 -7.81
CA LYS A 308 -3.32 -31.42 -6.36
C LYS A 308 -2.02 -32.06 -5.84
N GLN A 309 -0.93 -32.04 -6.60
CA GLN A 309 0.31 -32.75 -6.29
C GLN A 309 1.49 -31.81 -6.04
N ALA A 310 1.30 -30.50 -6.04
CA ALA A 310 2.34 -29.55 -5.67
C ALA A 310 1.82 -28.61 -4.60
N LEU A 311 2.63 -28.39 -3.56
CA LEU A 311 2.43 -27.34 -2.59
C LEU A 311 3.07 -26.04 -3.11
N ILE A 312 2.55 -24.91 -2.66
CA ILE A 312 3.10 -23.58 -2.84
C ILE A 312 3.13 -22.93 -1.46
N ALA A 313 4.32 -22.58 -0.99
CA ALA A 313 4.53 -21.84 0.26
C ALA A 313 4.89 -20.39 -0.08
N ARG A 314 4.26 -19.42 0.59
CA ARG A 314 4.53 -17.98 0.47
C ARG A 314 4.52 -17.34 1.87
N PRO A 315 5.36 -16.35 2.16
CA PRO A 315 5.19 -15.50 3.34
C PRO A 315 3.97 -14.59 3.12
N VAL A 316 3.30 -14.21 4.21
CA VAL A 316 2.22 -13.20 4.20
C VAL A 316 2.75 -11.83 4.66
N THR A 317 3.98 -11.77 5.17
CA THR A 317 4.67 -10.51 5.50
C THR A 317 5.11 -9.78 4.21
N PRO A 318 5.15 -8.43 4.20
CA PRO A 318 5.33 -7.66 2.97
C PRO A 318 6.78 -7.78 2.48
N GLY A 319 6.97 -8.28 1.25
CA GLY A 319 8.24 -8.20 0.52
C GLY A 319 9.11 -9.47 0.50
N ALA A 320 10.04 -9.51 -0.46
CA ALA A 320 11.08 -10.54 -0.56
C ALA A 320 12.19 -10.38 0.50
N GLU A 321 12.27 -9.20 1.12
CA GLU A 321 13.21 -8.86 2.19
C GLU A 321 12.54 -8.11 3.35
N PHE A 322 13.03 -8.29 4.60
CA PHE A 322 12.53 -7.60 5.80
C PHE A 322 13.62 -6.87 6.59
N VAL A 323 13.25 -5.80 7.30
CA VAL A 323 14.07 -5.16 8.35
C VAL A 323 13.33 -5.27 9.67
N GLN A 324 13.98 -5.77 10.71
CA GLN A 324 13.39 -5.99 12.02
C GLN A 324 14.32 -5.49 13.12
N TYR A 325 13.78 -4.73 14.07
CA TYR A 325 14.54 -4.32 15.25
C TYR A 325 14.51 -5.42 16.31
N GLN A 326 15.63 -5.62 17.01
CA GLN A 326 15.77 -6.69 18.02
C GLN A 326 14.83 -6.54 19.24
N LEU A 327 14.09 -5.42 19.30
CA LEU A 327 13.26 -5.03 20.45
C LEU A 327 11.89 -5.68 20.46
N THR A 328 11.38 -6.04 19.29
CA THR A 328 10.06 -6.63 19.13
C THR A 328 10.19 -8.06 18.64
N ASP A 329 9.25 -8.87 19.12
CA ASP A 329 9.05 -10.19 18.57
C ASP A 329 8.68 -10.07 17.08
N MET A 330 9.28 -10.91 16.23
CA MET A 330 9.05 -10.85 14.79
C MET A 330 7.91 -11.79 14.40
N PRO A 331 6.76 -11.29 13.93
CA PRO A 331 5.69 -12.15 13.44
C PRO A 331 6.12 -12.82 12.13
N VAL A 332 5.88 -14.13 12.02
CA VAL A 332 6.11 -14.90 10.80
C VAL A 332 4.79 -15.53 10.42
N THR A 333 4.29 -15.16 9.25
CA THR A 333 3.07 -15.74 8.70
C THR A 333 3.39 -16.40 7.37
N ALA A 334 2.93 -17.63 7.19
CA ALA A 334 3.13 -18.42 5.99
C ALA A 334 1.77 -18.86 5.44
N ARG A 335 1.60 -18.73 4.13
CA ARG A 335 0.47 -19.29 3.39
C ARG A 335 0.94 -20.49 2.55
N VAL A 336 0.39 -21.65 2.83
CA VAL A 336 0.65 -22.91 2.14
C VAL A 336 -0.63 -23.38 1.44
N THR A 337 -0.56 -23.46 0.13
CA THR A 337 -1.68 -23.91 -0.71
C THR A 337 -1.24 -25.04 -1.63
N ASN A 338 -2.19 -25.75 -2.23
CA ASN A 338 -1.88 -26.56 -3.41
C ASN A 338 -1.71 -25.66 -4.64
N ASP A 339 -1.36 -26.28 -5.77
CA ASP A 339 -1.30 -25.65 -7.10
C ASP A 339 -2.62 -25.04 -7.61
N CYS A 340 -3.68 -25.08 -6.81
CA CYS A 340 -4.98 -24.43 -7.03
C CYS A 340 -5.24 -23.26 -6.07
N GLY A 341 -4.29 -22.87 -5.22
CA GLY A 341 -4.50 -21.81 -4.23
C GLY A 341 -5.43 -22.20 -3.06
N ARG A 342 -5.74 -23.49 -2.88
CA ARG A 342 -6.50 -23.99 -1.72
C ARG A 342 -5.56 -24.45 -0.62
N GLY A 343 -5.84 -24.12 0.63
CA GLY A 343 -5.10 -24.70 1.73
C GLY A 343 -5.30 -26.22 1.79
N VAL A 344 -4.25 -26.90 2.28
CA VAL A 344 -4.16 -28.36 2.27
C VAL A 344 -4.29 -28.87 3.69
N ALA A 345 -5.32 -29.68 3.95
CA ALA A 345 -5.48 -30.33 5.24
C ALA A 345 -4.35 -31.37 5.48
N GLY A 346 -3.82 -31.42 6.70
CA GLY A 346 -2.76 -32.36 7.07
C GLY A 346 -1.40 -32.04 6.45
N VAL A 347 -1.14 -30.78 6.13
CA VAL A 347 0.18 -30.31 5.73
C VAL A 347 1.05 -30.10 6.96
N ASP A 348 2.27 -30.63 6.92
CA ASP A 348 3.31 -30.37 7.91
C ASP A 348 4.12 -29.17 7.43
N VAL A 349 4.11 -28.09 8.21
CA VAL A 349 4.85 -26.86 7.92
C VAL A 349 5.92 -26.65 8.99
N THR A 350 7.16 -26.45 8.54
CA THR A 350 8.28 -26.09 9.41
C THR A 350 8.86 -24.77 8.94
N ALA A 351 9.24 -23.91 9.90
CA ALA A 351 10.03 -22.73 9.61
C ALA A 351 11.36 -22.77 10.35
N THR A 352 12.38 -22.14 9.79
CA THR A 352 13.64 -21.89 10.50
C THR A 352 14.05 -20.44 10.38
N TYR A 353 14.59 -19.88 11.47
CA TYR A 353 15.21 -18.57 11.53
C TYR A 353 16.72 -18.75 11.70
N ASN A 354 17.52 -18.29 10.75
CA ASN A 354 18.98 -18.52 10.69
C ASN A 354 19.36 -20.00 10.92
N GLY A 355 18.54 -20.92 10.40
CA GLY A 355 18.71 -22.37 10.56
C GLY A 355 18.23 -22.95 11.91
N GLN A 356 17.72 -22.14 12.84
CA GLN A 356 17.07 -22.61 14.06
C GLN A 356 15.57 -22.80 13.84
N THR A 357 15.04 -23.97 14.20
CA THR A 357 13.61 -24.28 14.03
C THR A 357 12.72 -23.37 14.86
N ILE A 358 11.76 -22.74 14.18
CA ILE A 358 10.63 -22.00 14.75
C ILE A 358 9.34 -22.71 14.30
N LEU A 359 8.45 -23.03 15.24
CA LEU A 359 7.25 -23.79 14.92
C LEU A 359 6.14 -22.85 14.47
N LEU A 360 5.72 -22.99 13.22
CA LEU A 360 4.49 -22.40 12.73
C LEU A 360 3.30 -23.18 13.28
N TYR A 361 2.34 -22.47 13.86
CA TYR A 361 1.09 -23.03 14.33
C TYR A 361 -0.01 -22.66 13.33
N ASP A 362 -0.86 -23.63 13.01
CA ASP A 362 -2.16 -23.35 12.42
C ASP A 362 -2.93 -22.44 13.39
N ASP A 363 -3.49 -21.32 12.90
CA ASP A 363 -4.08 -20.27 13.77
C ASP A 363 -5.31 -20.75 14.55
N GLY A 364 -5.79 -21.94 14.23
CA GLY A 364 -6.77 -22.65 15.03
C GLY A 364 -8.14 -22.00 14.99
N ALA A 365 -8.48 -21.23 13.94
CA ALA A 365 -9.84 -20.76 13.67
C ALA A 365 -10.78 -21.91 13.25
N HIS A 366 -10.82 -23.01 14.01
CA HIS A 366 -11.67 -24.18 13.75
C HIS A 366 -13.06 -24.04 14.39
N GLY A 367 -13.78 -23.00 13.96
CA GLY A 367 -15.19 -22.73 14.29
C GLY A 367 -16.12 -22.63 13.08
N ASP A 368 -15.57 -22.64 11.87
CA ASP A 368 -16.28 -22.73 10.60
C ASP A 368 -15.85 -24.00 9.83
N VAL A 369 -16.54 -24.27 8.71
CA VAL A 369 -16.54 -25.58 8.04
C VAL A 369 -15.30 -25.88 7.19
N GLY A 370 -14.17 -25.19 7.40
CA GLY A 370 -12.97 -25.30 6.57
C GLY A 370 -11.74 -25.77 7.33
N ALA A 371 -11.39 -27.05 7.23
CA ALA A 371 -10.01 -27.45 7.47
C ALA A 371 -9.15 -27.01 6.26
N GLY A 372 -8.09 -26.22 6.47
CA GLY A 372 -7.11 -25.89 5.43
C GLY A 372 -7.41 -24.62 4.63
N ASP A 373 -7.48 -23.47 5.28
CA ASP A 373 -7.33 -22.16 4.62
C ASP A 373 -5.88 -21.89 4.17
N GLY A 374 -4.94 -22.64 4.75
CA GLY A 374 -3.54 -22.69 4.40
C GLY A 374 -2.70 -21.65 5.12
N VAL A 375 -3.20 -20.96 6.15
CA VAL A 375 -2.46 -19.88 6.81
C VAL A 375 -1.89 -20.36 8.15
N PHE A 376 -0.62 -20.04 8.39
CA PHE A 376 0.13 -20.46 9.57
C PHE A 376 0.85 -19.28 10.18
N HIS A 377 0.88 -19.22 11.52
CA HIS A 377 1.46 -18.11 12.27
C HIS A 377 2.47 -18.58 13.32
N CYS A 378 3.53 -17.80 13.50
CA CYS A 378 4.52 -17.94 14.55
C CYS A 378 5.04 -16.55 14.92
N THR A 379 5.80 -16.54 16.00
CA THR A 379 6.51 -15.38 16.49
C THR A 379 7.94 -15.82 16.78
N VAL A 380 8.93 -15.18 16.16
CA VAL A 380 10.33 -15.33 16.58
C VAL A 380 10.52 -14.44 17.80
N PRO A 381 10.82 -15.01 18.98
CA PRO A 381 11.02 -14.19 20.17
C PRO A 381 12.19 -13.24 19.97
N ALA A 382 12.07 -12.00 20.42
CA ALA A 382 13.13 -10.98 20.40
C ALA A 382 14.46 -11.52 20.97
N ALA A 383 14.40 -12.45 21.93
CA ALA A 383 15.56 -13.10 22.52
C ALA A 383 16.37 -14.01 21.58
N LEU A 384 15.80 -14.43 20.44
CA LEU A 384 16.47 -15.24 19.41
C LEU A 384 17.01 -14.40 18.25
N LEU A 385 16.65 -13.12 18.16
CA LEU A 385 17.12 -12.24 17.11
C LEU A 385 18.61 -11.92 17.32
N GLU A 386 19.41 -12.03 16.25
CA GLU A 386 20.83 -11.71 16.22
C GLU A 386 21.07 -10.65 15.14
N TYR A 387 21.90 -9.66 15.44
CA TYR A 387 22.18 -8.53 14.54
C TYR A 387 22.82 -8.95 13.22
N GLY A 388 22.47 -8.24 12.16
CA GLY A 388 22.96 -8.47 10.79
C GLY A 388 22.00 -9.30 9.95
N PRO A 389 22.50 -9.99 8.90
CA PRO A 389 21.67 -10.73 7.98
C PRO A 389 20.83 -11.81 8.69
N ALA A 390 19.56 -11.85 8.35
CA ALA A 390 18.61 -12.84 8.81
C ALA A 390 17.98 -13.59 7.64
N THR A 391 17.67 -14.86 7.85
CA THR A 391 17.00 -15.70 6.86
C THR A 391 15.89 -16.48 7.53
N ILE A 392 14.70 -16.43 6.93
CA ILE A 392 13.55 -17.26 7.28
C ILE A 392 13.34 -18.25 6.15
N LEU A 393 13.42 -19.54 6.45
CA LEU A 393 13.11 -20.63 5.54
C LEU A 393 11.79 -21.27 5.94
N ILE A 394 10.85 -21.40 5.01
CA ILE A 394 9.58 -22.11 5.20
C ILE A 394 9.59 -23.36 4.32
N GLU A 395 9.39 -24.52 4.93
CA GLU A 395 9.27 -25.80 4.26
C GLU A 395 7.88 -26.40 4.54
N ALA A 396 7.23 -26.89 3.49
CA ALA A 396 5.91 -27.51 3.59
C ALA A 396 5.88 -28.88 2.91
N THR A 397 5.32 -29.87 3.60
CA THR A 397 5.18 -31.25 3.10
C THR A 397 3.79 -31.81 3.37
N ALA A 398 3.27 -32.60 2.44
CA ALA A 398 2.00 -33.31 2.60
C ALA A 398 2.06 -34.66 1.87
N ASP A 399 1.43 -35.68 2.45
CA ASP A 399 1.42 -37.04 1.89
C ASP A 399 0.86 -37.06 0.45
N GLY A 400 1.66 -37.56 -0.49
CA GLY A 400 1.28 -37.64 -1.91
C GLY A 400 1.39 -36.32 -2.68
N MET A 401 1.97 -35.28 -2.08
CA MET A 401 2.28 -34.01 -2.71
C MET A 401 3.80 -33.78 -2.80
N THR A 402 4.22 -33.03 -3.80
CA THR A 402 5.56 -32.48 -3.94
C THR A 402 5.68 -31.33 -2.94
N GLY A 403 6.70 -31.37 -2.09
CA GLY A 403 6.95 -30.34 -1.08
C GLY A 403 7.28 -28.97 -1.69
N ALA A 404 7.13 -27.94 -0.89
CA ALA A 404 7.46 -26.55 -1.24
C ALA A 404 8.48 -25.98 -0.26
N GLU A 405 9.38 -25.15 -0.79
CA GLU A 405 10.35 -24.40 0.00
C GLU A 405 10.29 -22.92 -0.43
N TYR A 406 10.37 -22.02 0.54
CA TYR A 406 10.45 -20.60 0.31
C TYR A 406 11.40 -19.94 1.31
N THR A 407 12.24 -19.04 0.82
CA THR A 407 13.24 -18.31 1.62
C THR A 407 12.99 -16.81 1.57
N VAL A 408 12.92 -16.18 2.74
CA VAL A 408 12.92 -14.71 2.91
C VAL A 408 14.26 -14.32 3.52
N ASN A 409 14.92 -13.31 2.97
CA ASN A 409 16.12 -12.72 3.57
C ASN A 409 15.77 -11.41 4.29
N GLY A 410 16.63 -10.93 5.17
CA GLY A 410 16.37 -9.69 5.90
C GLY A 410 17.56 -9.23 6.72
N GLN A 411 17.36 -8.19 7.51
CA GLN A 411 18.34 -7.58 8.40
C GLN A 411 17.75 -7.35 9.79
N ILE A 412 18.50 -7.73 10.84
CA ILE A 412 18.21 -7.33 12.22
C ILE A 412 19.11 -6.16 12.60
N LYS A 413 18.52 -5.00 12.92
CA LYS A 413 19.26 -3.78 13.31
C LYS A 413 19.22 -3.55 14.83
N TYR A 414 20.28 -2.88 15.35
CA TYR A 414 20.26 -2.25 16.69
C TYR A 414 19.14 -1.22 16.75
N PRO A 415 18.65 -0.88 17.95
CA PRO A 415 17.93 0.36 18.08
C PRO A 415 18.79 1.52 17.56
N ALA A 416 18.11 2.55 17.08
CA ALA A 416 18.69 3.80 16.65
C ALA A 416 19.58 4.45 17.75
N ASP A 417 20.39 5.44 17.39
CA ASP A 417 21.36 6.05 18.30
C ASP A 417 20.72 6.61 19.59
N LEU A 418 19.45 7.02 19.53
CA LEU A 418 18.64 7.47 20.66
C LEU A 418 17.39 6.60 20.90
N LEU A 419 17.18 6.17 22.14
CA LEU A 419 15.88 5.63 22.56
C LEU A 419 15.03 6.71 23.23
N ILE A 420 13.88 7.01 22.65
CA ILE A 420 12.84 7.85 23.23
C ILE A 420 11.88 6.99 24.05
N ILE A 421 11.69 7.34 25.33
CA ILE A 421 10.65 6.78 26.19
C ILE A 421 9.57 7.84 26.34
N ALA A 422 8.46 7.63 25.63
CA ALA A 422 7.29 8.49 25.66
C ALA A 422 6.33 8.00 26.75
N ASP A 423 6.36 8.69 27.89
CA ASP A 423 5.52 8.43 29.07
C ASP A 423 4.52 9.59 29.28
N ASP A 424 3.80 9.91 28.21
CA ASP A 424 2.87 11.03 28.09
C ASP A 424 1.39 10.61 28.17
N GLY A 425 1.13 9.31 28.27
CA GLY A 425 -0.20 8.76 28.46
C GLY A 425 -1.03 8.83 27.19
N GLU A 426 -2.15 9.57 27.22
CA GLU A 426 -3.01 9.81 26.05
C GLU A 426 -2.64 11.08 25.27
N TYR A 427 -1.64 11.84 25.74
CA TYR A 427 -1.16 13.03 25.05
C TYR A 427 -0.03 12.63 24.10
N GLU A 428 -0.13 12.91 22.81
CA GLU A 428 0.92 12.61 21.82
C GLU A 428 1.95 13.75 21.79
N GLY A 429 2.86 13.77 22.79
CA GLY A 429 3.95 14.74 22.87
C GLY A 429 5.16 14.37 22.02
N ASP A 430 5.29 13.08 21.69
CA ASP A 430 6.34 12.47 20.88
C ASP A 430 6.54 13.19 19.54
N ALA A 431 5.47 13.60 18.85
CA ALA A 431 5.57 14.30 17.55
C ALA A 431 6.43 15.58 17.59
N PHE A 432 6.46 16.29 18.72
CA PHE A 432 7.34 17.45 18.88
C PHE A 432 8.80 17.03 19.00
N TYR A 433 9.07 15.99 19.81
CA TYR A 433 10.41 15.48 20.03
C TYR A 433 10.99 14.85 18.77
N THR A 434 10.22 14.01 18.08
CA THR A 434 10.63 13.36 16.83
C THR A 434 10.87 14.39 15.73
N GLY A 435 10.00 15.40 15.57
CA GLY A 435 10.21 16.45 14.57
C GLY A 435 11.47 17.31 14.81
N VAL A 436 11.88 17.48 16.07
CA VAL A 436 13.17 18.14 16.39
C VAL A 436 14.35 17.22 16.08
N LEU A 437 14.23 15.92 16.33
CA LEU A 437 15.30 14.95 16.05
C LEU A 437 15.48 14.72 14.54
N ASP A 438 14.37 14.65 13.78
CA ASP A 438 14.37 14.60 12.32
C ASP A 438 15.11 15.80 11.73
N GLN A 439 14.88 17.00 12.27
CA GLN A 439 15.60 18.22 11.87
C GLN A 439 17.12 18.11 12.11
N LEU A 440 17.54 17.35 13.12
CA LEU A 440 18.95 17.19 13.49
C LEU A 440 19.62 15.98 12.83
N GLY A 441 18.89 15.18 12.04
CA GLY A 441 19.42 13.93 11.47
C GLY A 441 19.77 12.87 12.53
N ILE A 442 19.23 12.98 13.74
CA ILE A 442 19.53 12.04 14.82
C ILE A 442 18.61 10.84 14.68
N ASP A 443 19.19 9.67 14.46
CA ASP A 443 18.47 8.40 14.44
C ASP A 443 17.86 8.08 15.82
N TYR A 444 16.55 7.83 15.86
CA TYR A 444 15.84 7.46 17.09
C TYR A 444 14.82 6.34 16.94
N ASP A 445 14.55 5.66 18.05
CA ASP A 445 13.41 4.76 18.23
C ASP A 445 12.48 5.33 19.31
N VAL A 446 11.17 5.13 19.15
CA VAL A 446 10.16 5.54 20.16
C VAL A 446 9.56 4.31 20.84
N TRP A 447 9.66 4.27 22.17
CA TRP A 447 8.92 3.36 23.03
C TRP A 447 7.74 4.07 23.68
N GLN A 448 6.53 3.73 23.24
CA GLN A 448 5.28 4.29 23.71
C GLN A 448 4.73 3.50 24.90
N VAL A 449 4.93 4.01 26.12
CA VAL A 449 4.55 3.32 27.37
C VAL A 449 3.04 3.02 27.42
N SER A 450 2.21 3.95 26.91
CA SER A 450 0.75 3.83 26.92
C SER A 450 0.20 2.66 26.09
N THR A 451 0.91 2.26 25.03
CA THR A 451 0.48 1.20 24.10
C THR A 451 1.30 -0.07 24.23
N GLN A 452 2.59 0.04 24.60
CA GLN A 452 3.54 -1.08 24.66
C GLN A 452 3.81 -1.57 26.08
N GLY A 453 3.34 -0.85 27.11
CA GLY A 453 3.58 -1.15 28.52
C GLY A 453 4.99 -0.78 28.99
N ASP A 454 5.34 -1.25 30.19
CA ASP A 454 6.63 -0.99 30.83
C ASP A 454 7.78 -1.42 29.91
N TYR A 455 8.79 -0.56 29.76
CA TYR A 455 9.89 -0.81 28.83
C TYR A 455 10.79 -1.98 29.30
N PRO A 456 11.32 -2.82 28.39
CA PRO A 456 12.11 -3.98 28.78
C PRO A 456 13.54 -3.61 29.23
N ASN A 457 13.97 -4.06 30.42
CA ASN A 457 15.32 -3.81 30.98
C ASN A 457 16.50 -4.12 30.04
N LYS A 458 16.32 -5.03 29.09
CA LYS A 458 17.35 -5.40 28.10
C LYS A 458 17.57 -4.32 27.04
N LEU A 459 16.54 -3.55 26.74
CA LEU A 459 16.58 -2.45 25.76
C LEU A 459 17.39 -1.28 26.31
N LEU A 460 17.08 -0.83 27.53
CA LEU A 460 17.85 0.23 28.19
C LEU A 460 19.34 -0.07 28.26
N ALA A 461 19.72 -1.31 28.59
CA ALA A 461 21.13 -1.71 28.70
C ALA A 461 21.94 -1.63 27.39
N LYS A 462 21.27 -1.38 26.25
CA LYS A 462 21.86 -1.34 24.91
C LYS A 462 21.70 0.01 24.21
N ALA A 463 20.83 0.90 24.71
CA ALA A 463 20.64 2.23 24.15
C ALA A 463 21.89 3.11 24.38
N PRO A 464 22.49 3.70 23.34
CA PRO A 464 23.62 4.63 23.48
C PRO A 464 23.25 5.85 24.34
N ALA A 465 22.05 6.41 24.12
CA ALA A 465 21.42 7.41 24.97
C ALA A 465 19.92 7.16 25.11
N VAL A 466 19.33 7.72 26.17
CA VAL A 466 17.90 7.64 26.46
C VAL A 466 17.34 9.04 26.68
N LEU A 467 16.27 9.37 25.97
CA LEU A 467 15.45 10.55 26.20
C LEU A 467 14.12 10.10 26.78
N TRP A 468 13.83 10.48 28.01
CA TRP A 468 12.55 10.20 28.65
C TRP A 468 11.81 11.50 28.89
N PHE A 469 10.60 11.63 28.35
CA PHE A 469 9.72 12.72 28.72
C PHE A 469 8.38 12.24 29.29
N THR A 470 7.79 13.09 30.12
CA THR A 470 6.47 12.86 30.72
C THR A 470 5.49 13.92 30.23
N GLY A 471 4.25 13.49 29.98
CA GLY A 471 3.18 14.36 29.48
C GLY A 471 2.62 15.32 30.54
N PRO A 472 1.36 15.78 30.41
CA PRO A 472 0.83 16.87 31.21
C PRO A 472 0.70 16.57 32.72
N SER A 473 0.41 15.32 33.10
CA SER A 473 0.38 14.85 34.50
C SER A 473 0.10 13.33 34.61
N LEU A 474 1.11 12.45 34.46
CA LEU A 474 0.99 11.00 34.72
C LEU A 474 2.33 10.42 35.26
N GLY A 475 2.32 9.14 35.66
CA GLY A 475 2.83 8.58 36.93
C GLY A 475 4.34 8.48 37.24
N SER A 476 4.64 8.02 38.46
CA SER A 476 5.98 7.73 38.96
C SER A 476 6.54 6.44 38.35
N PHE A 477 7.87 6.35 38.18
CA PHE A 477 8.60 5.10 37.95
C PHE A 477 7.98 3.89 38.70
N ALA A 478 7.60 2.85 37.96
CA ALA A 478 7.37 1.53 38.51
C ALA A 478 8.66 1.00 39.19
N ASP A 479 8.52 0.04 40.11
CA ASP A 479 9.66 -0.47 40.92
C ASP A 479 10.78 -1.09 40.05
N ASP A 480 10.38 -1.75 38.97
CA ASP A 480 11.24 -2.38 37.97
C ASP A 480 11.87 -1.36 37.01
N GLU A 481 11.12 -0.35 36.59
CA GLU A 481 11.62 0.77 35.78
C GLU A 481 12.77 1.52 36.48
N GLU A 482 12.60 1.84 37.77
CA GLU A 482 13.64 2.52 38.57
C GLU A 482 14.88 1.62 38.69
N THR A 483 14.68 0.31 38.81
CA THR A 483 15.77 -0.67 38.90
C THR A 483 16.55 -0.75 37.59
N ALA A 484 15.85 -0.75 36.46
CA ALA A 484 16.42 -0.78 35.13
C ALA A 484 17.21 0.49 34.82
N MET A 485 16.65 1.65 35.13
CA MET A 485 17.31 2.93 34.91
C MET A 485 18.55 3.10 35.79
N LYS A 486 18.51 2.61 37.04
CA LYS A 486 19.72 2.55 37.88
C LYS A 486 20.79 1.67 37.24
N ALA A 487 20.42 0.49 36.75
CA ALA A 487 21.37 -0.41 36.10
C ALA A 487 21.97 0.21 34.83
N TYR A 488 21.16 0.93 34.05
CA TYR A 488 21.61 1.68 32.87
C TYR A 488 22.64 2.75 33.24
N LEU A 489 22.32 3.61 34.21
CA LEU A 489 23.22 4.67 34.67
C LEU A 489 24.46 4.10 35.37
N ASP A 490 24.34 3.03 36.15
CA ASP A 490 25.51 2.35 36.75
C ASP A 490 26.44 1.75 35.67
N GLY A 491 25.88 1.36 34.52
CA GLY A 491 26.60 0.91 33.34
C GLY A 491 27.22 2.02 32.49
N GLY A 492 27.00 3.28 32.87
CA GLY A 492 27.52 4.47 32.21
C GLY A 492 26.63 5.09 31.15
N GLY A 493 25.33 4.82 31.25
CA GLY A 493 24.31 5.39 30.38
C GLY A 493 24.23 6.91 30.39
N LYS A 494 23.51 7.43 29.39
CA LYS A 494 23.29 8.85 29.15
C LYS A 494 21.79 9.12 29.11
N LEU A 495 21.30 9.90 30.07
CA LEU A 495 19.87 10.13 30.24
C LEU A 495 19.54 11.61 30.09
N PHE A 496 18.70 11.96 29.14
CA PHE A 496 17.96 13.21 29.17
C PHE A 496 16.55 12.94 29.68
N ILE A 497 16.14 13.63 30.75
CA ILE A 497 14.79 13.50 31.32
C ILE A 497 14.10 14.86 31.40
N ALA A 498 12.85 14.95 30.93
CA ALA A 498 12.09 16.19 30.89
C ALA A 498 10.62 16.02 31.33
N GLY A 499 10.06 17.04 31.99
CA GLY A 499 8.65 17.04 32.39
C GLY A 499 8.33 18.08 33.45
N GLN A 500 7.08 18.53 33.52
CA GLN A 500 6.68 19.60 34.45
C GLN A 500 6.29 19.13 35.85
N ASP A 501 5.81 17.89 36.02
CA ASP A 501 5.36 17.33 37.32
C ASP A 501 6.12 16.04 37.69
N LEU A 502 7.28 15.87 37.05
CA LEU A 502 8.15 14.72 37.18
C LEU A 502 8.63 14.52 38.63
N LEU A 503 9.00 15.61 39.30
CA LEU A 503 9.59 15.53 40.63
C LEU A 503 8.56 15.36 41.73
N GLN A 504 7.32 15.84 41.57
CA GLN A 504 6.24 15.57 42.53
C GLN A 504 6.09 14.07 42.76
N ASN A 505 5.96 13.33 41.66
CA ASN A 505 5.63 11.91 41.68
C ASN A 505 6.85 11.04 42.04
N ILE A 506 8.04 11.40 41.57
CA ILE A 506 9.26 10.62 41.77
C ILE A 506 9.99 10.99 43.07
N TYR A 507 10.05 12.27 43.46
CA TYR A 507 10.80 12.67 44.67
C TYR A 507 10.14 12.14 45.94
N ASP A 508 8.81 12.16 46.03
CA ASP A 508 8.05 11.78 47.23
C ASP A 508 8.03 10.25 47.44
N THR A 509 8.16 9.47 46.36
CA THR A 509 8.14 7.99 46.41
C THR A 509 9.53 7.36 46.22
N ARG A 510 10.43 7.98 45.44
CA ARG A 510 11.74 7.46 45.00
C ARG A 510 12.90 8.39 45.35
N THR A 511 12.87 9.03 46.52
CA THR A 511 13.85 10.05 46.95
C THR A 511 15.33 9.62 46.78
N SER A 512 15.63 8.32 46.89
CA SER A 512 17.00 7.81 46.65
C SER A 512 17.45 7.95 45.21
N PHE A 513 16.61 7.62 44.23
CA PHE A 513 16.96 7.73 42.81
C PHE A 513 17.15 9.20 42.42
N VAL A 514 16.22 10.06 42.80
CA VAL A 514 16.26 11.49 42.48
C VAL A 514 17.50 12.18 43.04
N ARG A 515 17.92 11.82 44.27
CA ARG A 515 19.11 12.40 44.88
C ARG A 515 20.40 11.77 44.36
N GLN A 516 20.44 10.46 44.18
CA GLN A 516 21.68 9.74 43.86
C GLN A 516 22.01 9.77 42.36
N TYR A 517 21.00 9.69 41.50
CA TYR A 517 21.13 9.60 40.04
C TYR A 517 20.77 10.92 39.36
N LEU A 518 19.59 11.49 39.63
CA LEU A 518 19.18 12.77 39.02
C LEU A 518 19.80 14.01 39.67
N LYS A 519 20.51 13.85 40.80
CA LYS A 519 21.22 14.92 41.53
C LYS A 519 20.36 16.11 41.94
N VAL A 520 19.07 15.89 42.21
CA VAL A 520 18.18 16.93 42.76
C VAL A 520 18.14 16.83 44.29
N ALA A 521 18.63 17.87 44.97
CA ALA A 521 18.70 17.94 46.43
C ALA A 521 17.34 18.16 47.07
N ASN A 522 16.53 19.02 46.47
CA ASN A 522 15.13 19.32 46.82
C ASN A 522 14.46 20.01 45.62
N TYR A 523 13.13 20.04 45.60
CA TYR A 523 12.33 20.75 44.61
C TYR A 523 11.26 21.61 45.27
N ASN A 524 10.69 22.57 44.53
CA ASN A 524 9.44 23.23 44.89
C ASN A 524 8.42 22.96 43.78
N ASN A 525 7.27 22.44 44.19
CA ASN A 525 6.19 22.02 43.30
C ASN A 525 5.43 23.18 42.64
N ASP A 526 4.93 22.98 41.43
CA ASP A 526 3.94 23.85 40.75
C ASP A 526 4.35 25.33 40.70
N MET A 527 5.58 25.60 40.28
CA MET A 527 6.14 26.95 40.32
C MET A 527 5.74 27.80 39.12
N MET A 528 5.04 27.21 38.14
CA MET A 528 4.44 27.85 36.97
C MET A 528 5.43 28.76 36.23
N THR A 529 6.55 28.18 35.79
CA THR A 529 7.65 28.90 35.16
C THR A 529 7.24 29.37 33.77
N PRO A 530 7.25 30.70 33.49
CA PRO A 530 6.77 31.22 32.20
C PRO A 530 7.88 31.32 31.14
N SER A 531 9.14 31.16 31.51
CA SER A 531 10.28 31.28 30.60
C SER A 531 11.50 30.56 31.16
N ALA A 532 12.31 29.99 30.29
CA ALA A 532 13.60 29.41 30.62
C ALA A 532 14.73 30.32 30.13
N LYS A 533 15.71 30.59 30.99
CA LYS A 533 16.91 31.35 30.68
C LYS A 533 18.15 30.49 30.96
N GLY A 534 18.99 30.31 29.95
CA GLY A 534 20.22 29.55 30.06
C GLY A 534 21.22 30.19 31.02
N ILE A 535 22.06 29.36 31.64
CA ILE A 535 23.07 29.84 32.58
C ILE A 535 24.30 30.33 31.81
N THR A 536 24.71 31.57 32.08
CA THR A 536 25.85 32.18 31.39
C THR A 536 27.14 31.39 31.62
N GLY A 537 27.80 31.03 30.52
CA GLY A 537 29.04 30.25 30.50
C GLY A 537 28.84 28.74 30.68
N GLU A 538 27.59 28.25 30.70
CA GLU A 538 27.28 26.83 30.73
C GLU A 538 27.11 26.31 29.28
N PRO A 539 27.95 25.38 28.78
CA PRO A 539 27.96 25.01 27.36
C PRO A 539 26.62 24.56 26.76
N LEU A 540 25.80 23.80 27.49
CA LEU A 540 24.53 23.29 26.97
C LEU A 540 23.49 24.39 26.76
N THR A 541 23.62 25.52 27.47
CA THR A 541 22.55 26.52 27.55
C THR A 541 23.01 27.97 27.40
N ASP A 542 24.31 28.22 27.23
CA ASP A 542 24.84 29.57 27.14
C ASP A 542 24.20 30.33 25.97
N ASN A 543 23.76 31.56 26.28
CA ASN A 543 23.01 32.46 25.40
C ASN A 543 21.64 31.94 24.90
N LEU A 544 21.16 30.80 25.39
CA LEU A 544 19.81 30.32 25.10
C LEU A 544 18.77 30.93 26.04
N GLY A 545 17.55 31.11 25.53
CA GLY A 545 16.41 31.50 26.35
C GLY A 545 15.13 31.66 25.54
N CYS A 546 14.00 31.25 26.13
CA CYS A 546 12.71 31.28 25.46
C CYS A 546 11.56 31.55 26.44
N GLN A 547 10.45 32.07 25.91
CA GLN A 547 9.17 31.98 26.62
C GLN A 547 8.68 30.55 26.52
N LEU A 548 8.17 30.01 27.62
CA LEU A 548 7.62 28.66 27.65
C LEU A 548 6.11 28.72 27.37
N THR A 549 5.67 28.04 26.32
CA THR A 549 4.27 27.99 25.89
C THR A 549 3.75 26.58 26.09
N TYR A 550 2.97 26.38 27.13
CA TYR A 550 2.46 25.06 27.49
C TYR A 550 1.17 24.76 26.70
N PRO A 551 1.09 23.62 25.99
CA PRO A 551 -0.16 23.17 25.39
C PRO A 551 -1.17 22.68 26.46
N PHE A 552 -0.72 22.56 27.70
CA PHE A 552 -1.47 22.11 28.87
C PHE A 552 -1.28 23.06 30.07
N THR A 553 -1.88 22.71 31.22
CA THR A 553 -1.71 23.52 32.45
C THR A 553 -0.26 23.43 32.92
N ASN A 554 0.35 24.59 33.16
CA ASN A 554 1.74 24.70 33.59
C ASN A 554 1.88 24.27 35.07
N TYR A 555 2.56 23.16 35.30
CA TYR A 555 2.91 22.63 36.63
C TYR A 555 4.42 22.61 36.89
N SER A 556 5.24 23.27 36.06
CA SER A 556 6.70 23.14 36.11
C SER A 556 7.29 23.40 37.49
N ASP A 557 8.29 22.61 37.87
CA ASP A 557 8.96 22.69 39.16
C ASP A 557 10.17 23.61 39.14
N THR A 558 10.68 23.93 40.34
CA THR A 558 12.04 24.46 40.51
C THR A 558 12.85 23.49 41.34
N ILE A 559 14.16 23.43 41.10
CA ILE A 559 15.05 22.46 41.72
C ILE A 559 16.18 23.13 42.50
N ARG A 560 16.81 22.34 43.37
CA ARG A 560 18.12 22.64 43.96
C ARG A 560 19.07 21.51 43.60
N THR A 561 20.22 21.84 43.03
CA THR A 561 21.23 20.85 42.63
C THR A 561 21.96 20.25 43.83
N MET A 562 22.44 19.00 43.68
CA MET A 562 23.39 18.36 44.58
C MET A 562 24.84 18.60 44.15
N GLU A 563 25.78 18.27 45.05
CA GLU A 563 27.21 18.26 44.75
C GLU A 563 27.49 17.38 43.51
N GLY A 564 28.34 17.89 42.63
CA GLY A 564 28.69 17.25 41.37
C GLY A 564 27.77 17.59 40.20
N ALA A 565 26.63 18.26 40.40
CA ALA A 565 25.74 18.73 39.34
C ALA A 565 25.72 20.26 39.25
N THR A 566 25.45 20.80 38.06
CA THR A 566 25.30 22.26 37.83
C THR A 566 23.94 22.58 37.25
N ALA A 567 23.41 23.76 37.58
CA ALA A 567 22.18 24.26 36.96
C ALA A 567 22.47 24.69 35.52
N ILE A 568 21.55 24.38 34.61
CA ILE A 568 21.64 24.73 33.17
C ILE A 568 20.52 25.69 32.74
N TRP A 569 19.37 25.65 33.43
CA TRP A 569 18.26 26.57 33.18
C TRP A 569 17.84 27.30 34.45
N SER A 570 17.41 28.54 34.30
CA SER A 570 16.84 29.37 35.37
C SER A 570 15.51 29.99 34.98
N ASP A 571 14.62 30.15 35.96
CA ASP A 571 13.36 30.88 35.82
C ASP A 571 13.57 32.41 35.93
N PRO A 572 12.53 33.25 35.77
CA PRO A 572 12.63 34.71 35.92
C PRO A 572 13.08 35.22 37.31
N LYS A 573 13.15 34.35 38.32
CA LYS A 573 13.62 34.65 39.68
C LYS A 573 15.01 34.05 39.94
N ASP A 574 15.72 33.66 38.88
CA ASP A 574 17.04 33.01 38.93
C ASP A 574 17.04 31.70 39.73
N ARG A 575 15.90 31.01 39.80
CA ARG A 575 15.76 29.69 40.44
C ARG A 575 16.07 28.60 39.41
N PRO A 576 16.87 27.58 39.74
CA PRO A 576 17.15 26.49 38.81
C PRO A 576 15.88 25.73 38.41
N ILE A 577 15.74 25.44 37.13
CA ILE A 577 14.65 24.64 36.53
C ILE A 577 15.18 23.54 35.61
N GLY A 578 16.50 23.37 35.58
CA GLY A 578 17.16 22.25 34.91
C GLY A 578 18.60 22.10 35.39
N LEU A 579 19.16 20.91 35.26
CA LEU A 579 20.54 20.60 35.62
C LEU A 579 21.23 19.67 34.62
N LYS A 580 22.56 19.63 34.70
CA LYS A 580 23.38 18.54 34.16
C LYS A 580 24.25 17.91 35.24
N TYR A 581 24.57 16.63 35.06
CA TYR A 581 25.54 15.88 35.84
C TYR A 581 26.37 14.99 34.89
N PRO A 582 27.71 14.97 34.99
CA PRO A 582 28.53 15.74 35.92
C PRO A 582 28.62 17.23 35.57
N ALA A 583 28.91 18.04 36.58
CA ALA A 583 29.40 19.39 36.39
C ALA A 583 30.82 19.34 35.80
N ASP A 584 31.23 20.41 35.11
CA ASP A 584 32.53 20.46 34.45
C ASP A 584 33.68 20.18 35.43
N GLY A 585 34.59 19.28 35.04
CA GLY A 585 35.72 18.85 35.87
C GLY A 585 35.37 17.86 36.98
N VAL A 586 34.13 17.35 37.05
CA VAL A 586 33.74 16.25 37.93
C VAL A 586 33.79 14.95 37.13
N GLU A 587 34.61 13.99 37.58
CA GLU A 587 34.61 12.64 37.01
C GLU A 587 33.33 11.90 37.42
N ALA A 588 32.62 11.35 36.45
CA ALA A 588 31.45 10.51 36.64
C ALA A 588 31.43 9.39 35.61
N THR A 589 30.76 8.29 35.93
CA THR A 589 30.61 7.15 35.03
C THR A 589 29.43 7.26 34.09
N TYR A 590 28.48 8.18 34.36
CA TYR A 590 27.24 8.37 33.61
C TYR A 590 26.91 9.86 33.47
N GLN A 591 26.03 10.17 32.54
CA GLN A 591 25.60 11.53 32.23
C GLN A 591 24.08 11.67 32.39
N VAL A 592 23.65 12.78 32.99
CA VAL A 592 22.24 13.14 33.15
C VAL A 592 22.03 14.60 32.78
N VAL A 593 21.03 14.86 31.95
CA VAL A 593 20.41 16.17 31.76
C VAL A 593 18.98 16.08 32.28
N LEU A 594 18.55 17.06 33.08
CA LEU A 594 17.18 17.12 33.59
C LEU A 594 16.59 18.49 33.33
N ASN A 595 15.41 18.53 32.72
CA ASN A 595 14.55 19.71 32.66
C ASN A 595 13.30 19.47 33.53
N ALA A 596 13.05 20.38 34.48
CA ALA A 596 11.84 20.39 35.30
C ALA A 596 10.64 21.04 34.58
N PHE A 597 10.71 21.06 33.26
CA PHE A 597 9.69 21.50 32.33
C PHE A 597 9.83 20.68 31.03
N PRO A 598 8.74 20.51 30.27
CA PRO A 598 8.72 19.76 29.01
C PRO A 598 9.48 20.48 27.89
N LEU A 599 10.09 19.73 26.96
CA LEU A 599 10.80 20.32 25.82
C LEU A 599 9.80 20.95 24.83
N GLU A 600 8.62 20.36 24.69
CA GLU A 600 7.52 20.86 23.85
C GLU A 600 6.92 22.19 24.33
N ALA A 601 7.30 22.66 25.52
CA ALA A 601 7.00 24.03 25.95
C ALA A 601 7.95 25.07 25.36
N MET A 602 9.09 24.66 24.79
CA MET A 602 10.06 25.55 24.14
C MET A 602 9.66 25.83 22.69
N LYS A 603 10.23 26.89 22.13
CA LYS A 603 10.19 27.11 20.67
C LYS A 603 11.10 26.07 20.00
N SER A 604 10.68 25.50 18.87
CA SER A 604 11.36 24.37 18.21
C SER A 604 12.82 24.64 17.87
N ASP A 605 13.17 25.84 17.39
CA ASP A 605 14.56 26.24 17.10
C ASP A 605 15.45 26.24 18.36
N VAL A 606 14.95 26.74 19.48
CA VAL A 606 15.68 26.70 20.76
C VAL A 606 15.77 25.28 21.31
N ALA A 607 14.74 24.46 21.09
CA ALA A 607 14.74 23.04 21.48
C ALA A 607 15.77 22.25 20.66
N ALA A 608 15.83 22.45 19.35
CA ALA A 608 16.80 21.83 18.45
C ALA A 608 18.24 22.19 18.83
N GLU A 609 18.53 23.48 19.01
CA GLU A 609 19.87 23.93 19.42
C GLU A 609 20.28 23.37 20.80
N PHE A 610 19.33 23.31 21.75
CA PHE A 610 19.59 22.69 23.05
C PHE A 610 19.83 21.19 22.94
N LEU A 611 19.02 20.47 22.17
CA LEU A 611 19.11 19.02 22.03
C LEU A 611 20.40 18.61 21.31
N GLN A 612 20.81 19.33 20.26
CA GLN A 612 22.11 19.14 19.61
C GLN A 612 23.25 19.29 20.61
N ARG A 613 23.27 20.36 21.41
CA ARG A 613 24.33 20.56 22.42
C ARG A 613 24.35 19.45 23.49
N VAL A 614 23.18 18.93 23.86
CA VAL A 614 23.08 17.77 24.76
C VAL A 614 23.65 16.52 24.10
N TRP A 615 23.34 16.30 22.82
CA TRP A 615 23.82 15.19 22.02
C TRP A 615 25.35 15.20 21.87
N ASP A 616 25.92 16.32 21.42
CA ASP A 616 27.37 16.52 21.30
C ASP A 616 28.07 16.26 22.65
N TRP A 617 27.47 16.72 23.75
CA TRP A 617 28.02 16.53 25.08
C TRP A 617 27.93 15.08 25.57
N PHE A 618 26.87 14.36 25.21
CA PHE A 618 26.73 12.94 25.49
C PHE A 618 27.85 12.12 24.81
N PHE A 619 28.22 12.46 23.59
CA PHE A 619 29.14 11.67 22.78
C PHE A 619 30.52 12.32 22.54
N ALA A 620 30.84 13.42 23.22
CA ALA A 620 32.10 14.15 23.10
C ALA A 620 33.38 13.28 23.20
N ASP A 621 33.35 12.20 23.98
CA ASP A 621 34.49 11.29 24.22
C ASP A 621 34.41 9.96 23.44
N GLN A 622 33.41 9.79 22.56
CA GLN A 622 33.18 8.57 21.79
C GLN A 622 33.36 8.83 20.29
N CYS A 623 33.74 7.79 19.55
CA CYS A 623 33.61 7.78 18.11
C CYS A 623 32.53 6.75 17.80
N LEU A 624 31.34 7.25 17.48
CA LEU A 624 30.22 6.46 16.99
C LEU A 624 30.22 6.68 15.48
N ASP A 625 30.86 5.76 14.78
CA ASP A 625 31.04 5.70 13.32
C ASP A 625 30.33 4.42 12.88
N THR A 626 29.02 4.53 12.63
CA THR A 626 28.12 3.39 12.41
C THR A 626 28.25 2.86 10.98
N ASP A 627 28.57 3.72 10.02
CA ASP A 627 28.75 3.37 8.61
C ASP A 627 30.20 3.04 8.21
N GLY A 628 31.18 3.34 9.06
CA GLY A 628 32.59 3.01 8.91
C GLY A 628 33.39 3.97 8.01
N ASP A 629 32.91 5.19 7.79
CA ASP A 629 33.52 6.17 6.91
C ASP A 629 34.69 6.96 7.55
N GLY A 630 34.84 6.86 8.88
CA GLY A 630 35.88 7.51 9.69
C GLY A 630 35.46 8.83 10.36
N TYR A 631 34.25 9.29 10.10
CA TYR A 631 33.53 10.35 10.81
C TYR A 631 32.46 9.72 11.71
N GLY A 632 31.92 10.50 12.63
CA GLY A 632 30.94 10.00 13.55
C GLY A 632 30.45 11.07 14.49
N ILE A 633 29.31 10.86 15.12
CA ILE A 633 28.57 11.86 15.92
C ILE A 633 29.25 12.24 17.26
N GLY A 634 30.53 11.90 17.46
CA GLY A 634 31.27 12.14 18.70
C GLY A 634 32.68 12.68 18.50
N GLY A 635 33.16 13.47 19.46
CA GLY A 635 34.40 14.24 19.37
C GLY A 635 35.71 13.43 19.37
N ALA A 636 35.64 12.09 19.39
CA ALA A 636 36.81 11.21 19.28
C ALA A 636 37.05 10.66 17.86
N CYS A 637 36.15 10.90 16.90
CA CYS A 637 36.39 10.59 15.48
C CYS A 637 37.40 11.58 14.86
N THR A 638 37.92 11.30 13.67
CA THR A 638 39.01 12.11 13.06
C THR A 638 38.53 13.45 12.49
N GLY A 639 37.87 14.32 13.27
CA GLY A 639 37.46 15.63 12.77
C GLY A 639 36.23 16.22 13.43
N GLU A 640 35.51 17.05 12.67
CA GLU A 640 34.18 17.57 12.99
C GLU A 640 33.15 16.41 13.09
N PRO A 641 32.03 16.59 13.82
CA PRO A 641 31.01 15.54 13.99
C PRO A 641 30.27 15.26 12.68
N ASP A 642 29.96 13.99 12.44
CA ASP A 642 29.02 13.59 11.40
C ASP A 642 27.58 13.93 11.79
N CYS A 643 26.78 14.34 10.80
CA CYS A 643 25.38 14.69 10.92
C CYS A 643 24.43 13.55 10.52
N GLN A 644 24.90 12.50 9.80
CA GLN A 644 24.14 11.27 9.53
C GLN A 644 25.02 10.02 9.59
N ASN A 645 25.12 9.46 10.79
CA ASN A 645 26.01 8.35 11.14
C ASN A 645 25.71 7.01 10.43
N ASP A 646 24.61 6.90 9.71
CA ASP A 646 24.21 5.70 8.97
C ASP A 646 24.35 5.81 7.43
N ASP A 647 24.81 6.96 6.92
CA ASP A 647 25.02 7.21 5.50
C ASP A 647 26.47 7.61 5.18
N PRO A 648 27.30 6.72 4.60
CA PRO A 648 28.71 6.97 4.34
C PRO A 648 28.96 8.00 3.22
N ALA A 649 27.90 8.56 2.64
CA ALA A 649 27.97 9.71 1.74
C ALA A 649 27.86 11.05 2.46
N VAL A 650 27.46 11.05 3.74
CA VAL A 650 27.25 12.25 4.56
C VAL A 650 28.37 12.32 5.59
N TYR A 651 29.19 13.36 5.51
CA TYR A 651 30.26 13.60 6.49
C TYR A 651 30.84 15.01 6.32
N PRO A 652 31.53 15.54 7.36
CA PRO A 652 32.18 16.84 7.28
C PRO A 652 33.14 16.98 6.10
N GLY A 653 32.78 17.85 5.16
CA GLY A 653 33.55 18.10 3.94
C GLY A 653 33.32 17.12 2.80
N ALA A 654 32.24 16.32 2.85
CA ALA A 654 31.70 15.64 1.68
C ALA A 654 31.31 16.64 0.58
N LEU A 655 31.05 16.13 -0.63
CA LEU A 655 30.53 16.94 -1.72
C LEU A 655 29.00 17.02 -1.59
N GLU A 656 28.46 18.23 -1.53
CA GLU A 656 27.00 18.43 -1.54
C GLU A 656 26.36 17.88 -2.82
N ILE A 657 25.28 17.11 -2.65
CA ILE A 657 24.47 16.52 -3.71
C ILE A 657 23.16 17.29 -3.77
N CYS A 658 23.03 18.16 -4.76
CA CYS A 658 21.83 18.98 -4.88
C CYS A 658 20.58 18.17 -5.23
N ASP A 659 19.45 18.61 -4.66
CA ASP A 659 18.09 18.08 -4.81
C ASP A 659 17.87 16.70 -4.15
N ASP A 660 18.70 16.32 -3.17
CA ASP A 660 18.56 15.06 -2.43
C ASP A 660 17.92 15.21 -1.03
N GLY A 661 17.72 16.45 -0.57
CA GLY A 661 17.09 16.77 0.71
C GLY A 661 18.02 16.63 1.91
N LYS A 662 19.31 16.40 1.71
CA LYS A 662 20.30 16.16 2.78
C LYS A 662 21.24 17.35 2.90
N ASP A 663 21.91 17.42 4.05
CA ASP A 663 23.11 18.24 4.27
C ASP A 663 24.27 17.24 4.18
N ASN A 664 24.78 16.98 2.98
CA ASN A 664 25.76 15.91 2.81
C ASN A 664 27.09 16.28 3.48
N ASN A 665 27.40 17.56 3.60
CA ASN A 665 28.70 18.05 4.06
C ASN A 665 28.73 18.50 5.54
N CYS A 666 27.59 18.44 6.22
CA CYS A 666 27.36 18.78 7.63
C CYS A 666 27.70 20.24 7.99
N ASP A 667 27.43 21.19 7.09
CA ASP A 667 27.61 22.63 7.35
C ASP A 667 26.35 23.36 7.84
N GLY A 668 25.24 22.63 7.93
CA GLY A 668 23.95 23.10 8.41
C GLY A 668 23.07 23.72 7.32
N LEU A 669 23.38 23.49 6.03
CA LEU A 669 22.60 23.94 4.88
C LEU A 669 22.18 22.73 4.04
N THR A 670 20.95 22.74 3.54
CA THR A 670 20.41 21.67 2.67
C THR A 670 20.08 22.21 1.30
N ASP A 671 20.50 21.52 0.23
CA ASP A 671 20.12 21.80 -1.17
C ASP A 671 20.13 23.30 -1.52
N SER A 672 18.96 23.88 -1.80
CA SER A 672 18.76 25.29 -2.19
C SER A 672 19.22 26.31 -1.14
N GLU A 673 19.46 25.89 0.10
CA GLU A 673 20.04 26.73 1.14
C GLU A 673 21.59 26.72 1.11
N ASP A 674 22.20 25.72 0.45
CA ASP A 674 23.65 25.57 0.29
C ASP A 674 24.16 26.34 -0.95
N PRO A 675 25.12 27.28 -0.81
CA PRO A 675 25.76 28.00 -1.93
C PRO A 675 26.45 27.11 -2.98
N ILE A 676 26.77 25.87 -2.64
CA ILE A 676 27.34 24.85 -3.54
C ILE A 676 26.29 24.39 -4.55
N CYS A 677 25.01 24.45 -4.18
CA CYS A 677 23.90 24.15 -5.05
C CYS A 677 23.40 25.42 -5.76
N PRO A 678 23.57 25.52 -7.09
CA PRO A 678 23.10 26.68 -7.82
C PRO A 678 21.58 26.75 -7.81
N ASP A 679 21.04 27.88 -7.35
CA ASP A 679 19.61 28.25 -7.45
C ASP A 679 19.09 27.95 -8.86
N ASP A 680 18.19 26.96 -8.97
CA ASP A 680 17.42 26.72 -10.19
C ASP A 680 16.27 27.74 -10.24
N THR A 681 16.62 29.03 -10.32
CA THR A 681 15.67 30.09 -10.66
C THR A 681 15.53 30.17 -12.17
N ASP A 682 14.75 29.26 -12.75
CA ASP A 682 14.08 29.49 -14.04
C ASP A 682 12.59 29.16 -13.85
N ASP A 683 11.89 30.06 -13.14
CA ASP A 683 10.43 30.08 -13.09
C ASP A 683 9.89 31.53 -13.07
N ASP A 684 10.08 32.24 -14.18
CA ASP A 684 9.21 33.35 -14.60
C ASP A 684 9.09 33.51 -16.13
N ASN A 685 8.16 32.73 -16.70
CA ASN A 685 7.03 33.23 -17.52
C ASN A 685 7.33 34.32 -18.59
N ASP A 686 7.31 33.94 -19.88
CA ASP A 686 6.45 34.68 -20.81
C ASP A 686 5.92 33.87 -22.02
N SER A 687 4.59 33.86 -22.06
CA SER A 687 3.67 33.65 -23.17
C SER A 687 4.13 34.16 -24.56
N GLY A 688 4.09 33.28 -25.55
CA GLY A 688 3.48 33.56 -26.87
C GLY A 688 4.37 34.03 -28.03
N GLY A 689 4.30 33.27 -29.13
CA GLY A 689 4.19 33.83 -30.49
C GLY A 689 5.44 33.83 -31.37
N ASP A 690 5.42 32.92 -32.34
CA ASP A 690 5.75 33.07 -33.77
C ASP A 690 7.05 33.76 -34.26
N ASP A 691 7.60 33.10 -35.27
CA ASP A 691 8.35 33.59 -36.45
C ASP A 691 9.88 33.82 -36.40
N ASP A 692 10.57 32.83 -36.98
CA ASP A 692 11.33 32.91 -38.25
C ASP A 692 12.68 33.68 -38.35
N SER A 693 13.56 33.10 -39.19
CA SER A 693 14.87 33.57 -39.69
C SER A 693 16.07 33.50 -38.71
N GLY A 694 17.28 33.03 -39.05
CA GLY A 694 17.91 32.76 -40.34
C GLY A 694 19.39 33.20 -40.27
N ASP A 695 20.27 32.29 -40.69
CA ASP A 695 21.60 32.51 -41.31
C ASP A 695 22.85 33.00 -40.51
N ASP A 696 23.87 32.13 -40.64
CA ASP A 696 25.26 32.38 -41.08
C ASP A 696 26.29 33.08 -40.16
N ASP A 697 27.36 32.34 -39.81
CA ASP A 697 28.69 32.37 -40.48
C ASP A 697 29.89 32.03 -39.53
N ASN A 698 30.48 30.85 -39.77
CA ASN A 698 31.85 30.65 -40.29
C ASN A 698 33.15 30.98 -39.50
N GLY A 699 34.00 29.93 -39.39
CA GLY A 699 35.48 29.96 -39.52
C GLY A 699 36.32 30.25 -38.28
N SER A 700 37.53 29.72 -38.09
CA SER A 700 38.35 28.65 -38.69
C SER A 700 39.68 28.59 -37.88
N ASP A 701 40.44 27.51 -38.10
CA ASP A 701 41.91 27.38 -37.91
C ASP A 701 42.45 27.13 -36.48
N ASP A 702 43.45 26.28 -36.21
CA ASP A 702 44.17 25.22 -36.94
C ASP A 702 45.19 24.59 -35.96
N ASP A 703 45.73 23.41 -36.34
CA ASP A 703 47.05 22.84 -36.01
C ASP A 703 47.34 22.24 -34.61
N ASP A 704 47.56 20.91 -34.52
CA ASP A 704 48.86 20.31 -34.90
C ASP A 704 48.89 18.76 -34.83
N ALA A 705 49.28 18.17 -35.97
CA ALA A 705 50.16 17.01 -36.21
C ALA A 705 50.03 15.66 -35.46
N ALA A 706 49.64 14.63 -36.23
CA ALA A 706 49.95 13.20 -36.07
C ALA A 706 51.31 12.84 -36.74
N PRO A 707 51.65 11.58 -37.10
CA PRO A 707 51.67 10.26 -36.43
C PRO A 707 53.02 9.49 -36.68
N ALA A 708 53.10 8.21 -36.27
CA ALA A 708 53.32 7.03 -37.15
C ALA A 708 54.29 5.94 -36.63
N ASP A 709 53.95 4.71 -37.07
CA ASP A 709 54.77 3.49 -37.30
C ASP A 709 55.10 2.59 -36.10
N SER A 710 55.09 1.25 -36.20
CA SER A 710 54.71 0.29 -37.25
C SER A 710 54.94 -1.13 -36.68
N ASP A 711 54.06 -2.07 -37.05
CA ASP A 711 54.34 -3.45 -37.50
C ASP A 711 55.09 -4.50 -36.64
N ASP A 712 54.47 -5.70 -36.71
CA ASP A 712 55.04 -7.04 -36.90
C ASP A 712 55.21 -8.04 -35.72
N ASP A 713 54.51 -9.16 -35.95
CA ASP A 713 54.92 -10.58 -35.86
C ASP A 713 54.76 -11.39 -34.56
N ASP A 714 53.82 -12.34 -34.69
CA ASP A 714 53.97 -13.79 -34.62
C ASP A 714 53.93 -14.59 -33.29
N ASP A 715 53.26 -15.74 -33.46
CA ASP A 715 53.40 -17.05 -32.82
C ASP A 715 52.64 -17.38 -31.52
N ASP A 716 51.59 -18.18 -31.75
CA ASP A 716 51.43 -19.56 -31.23
C ASP A 716 51.83 -19.84 -29.77
N ASN A 717 50.85 -20.24 -28.95
CA ASN A 717 50.58 -21.67 -28.68
C ASN A 717 49.97 -21.92 -27.28
N ASP A 718 48.98 -22.80 -27.27
CA ASP A 718 48.60 -23.78 -26.23
C ASP A 718 48.43 -23.39 -24.76
N GLY A 719 47.29 -23.85 -24.21
CA GLY A 719 47.35 -24.61 -22.95
C GLY A 719 46.27 -24.28 -21.94
N GLY A 720 45.10 -24.89 -22.10
CA GLY A 720 44.20 -25.14 -20.97
C GLY A 720 44.83 -26.11 -19.96
N CYS A 721 44.54 -25.89 -18.67
CA CYS A 721 44.14 -26.92 -17.69
C CYS A 721 44.09 -26.32 -16.27
N GLY A 722 42.88 -26.37 -15.71
CA GLY A 722 42.52 -26.73 -14.33
C GLY A 722 43.40 -26.31 -13.16
N CYS A 723 42.78 -25.60 -12.22
CA CYS A 723 42.46 -26.09 -10.88
C CYS A 723 41.16 -25.46 -10.42
#